data_AF-A0A1I3E180-F1
#
_entry.id   AF-A0A1I3E180-F1
#
_cell.length_a   1.000
_cell.length_b   1.000
_cell.length_c   1.000
_cell.angle_alpha   90.00
_cell.angle_beta   90.00
_cell.angle_gamma   90.00
#
_symmetry.space_group_name_H-M   'P 1'
#
loop_
_entity.id
_entity.type
_entity.pdbx_description
1 polymer ?
#
loop_
_entity_poly.entity_id
_entity_poly.type
_entity_poly.pdbx_seq_one_letter_code
_entity_poly.pdbx_strand_id
1 'polypeptide(L)'
;MCLKLSCPLMFGVVLALRCLAMPVQAEESPLPSLKLQYRAPNQSLLFVVGEGAAEVAPMREACDQNKLRFESSPSYDIGKPDFSGYHAIVGGSNNLDYFGWGESDESKKSRIFSNLKQFVADGGHLFLFATYHGRNSERFKEFGIVPGDVEATLFEHIPGRSEVLFHGSENLVPPDGKVRSWGNLGTDPARGPVDMLKRVHPEGWSQQPVLTTVCYGNGRVSYCTVEPSRDGVWMIPIAVNWIARGAPTNKDQIGTDVVVDRARLKQWNSSVSLPVPPPDLNLTEDAIRSEAASHIWKQMSKDADPKRHFIALKTAWEIAASSGDFALADQILKEASGEYQVDKFRIRRAMLDVRMVRRPGPDAALAKFAFAWSEEAYSAGRFLDAQRFAEQAKQLAATDLELLARIEKRQIEFEPSVSAEKAVRPLMDQPNDSKRSPQQNEVLGRFYAFTSRQWDQGLSYLQDGEDEALRELARLDLADPADPLQQSKLADRWRTYGGPTTPQERLAIEQRSRYWFDVSIPKLQGQDRIAAEESLRQLRTPSEEIRFKLKLEGRGRLEIDSERMNWVQYYGQAPTEILVNSRPWKLSESPSLHNQDVSRFASQQAEFRDPGLNRIHGRSMVVLQRSRPGKVIIDLADIPVGADDYEFILTIGASGKSQP
;
A
#
# COMPACT_ATOMS: atom_id res chain seq x y z
N MET A 1 -39.76 -49.95 -64.85
CA MET A 1 -40.81 -49.33 -65.68
C MET A 1 -41.61 -48.40 -64.77
N CYS A 2 -41.35 -47.08 -64.89
CA CYS A 2 -42.06 -45.87 -64.44
C CYS A 2 -42.54 -45.72 -62.95
N LEU A 3 -41.97 -44.83 -62.12
CA LEU A 3 -42.20 -43.35 -61.95
C LEU A 3 -43.48 -43.07 -61.11
N LYS A 4 -43.57 -42.27 -60.02
CA LYS A 4 -42.97 -40.97 -59.55
C LYS A 4 -43.17 -40.85 -58.00
N LEU A 5 -42.15 -40.49 -57.21
CA LEU A 5 -41.78 -39.17 -56.61
C LEU A 5 -42.50 -38.71 -55.31
N SER A 6 -41.66 -38.58 -54.26
CA SER A 6 -41.60 -37.55 -53.19
C SER A 6 -42.27 -37.78 -51.81
N CYS A 7 -41.40 -37.84 -50.80
CA CYS A 7 -41.58 -37.89 -49.33
C CYS A 7 -40.95 -36.60 -48.72
N PRO A 8 -40.98 -36.33 -47.39
CA PRO A 8 -41.88 -36.75 -46.31
C PRO A 8 -42.33 -35.60 -45.36
N LEU A 9 -43.36 -35.84 -44.54
CA LEU A 9 -43.59 -35.13 -43.27
C LEU A 9 -43.95 -36.19 -42.22
N MET A 10 -43.08 -36.42 -41.24
CA MET A 10 -43.27 -37.38 -40.15
C MET A 10 -42.60 -36.85 -38.88
N PHE A 11 -43.41 -36.46 -37.91
CA PHE A 11 -43.01 -36.36 -36.51
C PHE A 11 -43.98 -37.23 -35.71
N GLY A 12 -43.46 -38.33 -35.16
CA GLY A 12 -44.21 -39.32 -34.41
C GLY A 12 -43.71 -39.42 -32.98
N VAL A 13 -44.63 -39.16 -32.05
CA VAL A 13 -44.97 -39.93 -30.84
C VAL A 13 -43.85 -40.25 -29.82
N VAL A 14 -44.02 -39.82 -28.55
CA VAL A 14 -44.19 -40.71 -27.36
C VAL A 14 -44.98 -39.97 -26.27
N LEU A 15 -45.93 -40.71 -25.67
CA LEU A 15 -46.95 -40.32 -24.71
C LEU A 15 -46.45 -40.47 -23.25
N ALA A 16 -46.75 -39.44 -22.45
CA ALA A 16 -47.06 -39.35 -21.01
C ALA A 16 -46.57 -40.42 -19.98
N LEU A 17 -45.87 -39.92 -18.95
CA LEU A 17 -46.03 -40.34 -17.55
C LEU A 17 -45.95 -39.10 -16.63
N ARG A 18 -46.89 -39.02 -15.69
CA ARG A 18 -47.21 -37.87 -14.81
C ARG A 18 -46.08 -37.55 -13.83
N CYS A 19 -45.69 -36.27 -13.74
CA CYS A 19 -45.20 -35.66 -12.51
C CYS A 19 -46.09 -34.45 -12.19
N LEU A 20 -46.67 -34.46 -10.99
CA LEU A 20 -47.42 -33.35 -10.40
C LEU A 20 -46.45 -32.18 -10.17
N ALA A 21 -46.43 -31.21 -11.07
CA ALA A 21 -45.87 -29.90 -10.78
C ALA A 21 -46.99 -29.02 -10.23
N MET A 22 -46.94 -28.74 -8.93
CA MET A 22 -47.72 -27.64 -8.35
C MET A 22 -47.28 -26.33 -9.00
N PRO A 23 -48.19 -25.41 -9.35
CA PRO A 23 -47.81 -24.09 -9.77
C PRO A 23 -47.19 -23.38 -8.56
N VAL A 24 -45.89 -23.13 -8.61
CA VAL A 24 -45.26 -22.15 -7.72
C VAL A 24 -45.86 -20.80 -8.11
N GLN A 25 -46.88 -20.36 -7.37
CA GLN A 25 -47.20 -18.94 -7.31
C GLN A 25 -45.92 -18.25 -6.85
N ALA A 26 -45.29 -17.50 -7.75
CA ALA A 26 -44.33 -16.50 -7.35
C ALA A 26 -45.10 -15.53 -6.45
N GLU A 27 -44.90 -15.64 -5.13
CA GLU A 27 -45.21 -14.54 -4.24
C GLU A 27 -44.47 -13.32 -4.79
N GLU A 28 -45.21 -12.35 -5.32
CA GLU A 28 -44.68 -11.01 -5.56
C GLU A 28 -44.08 -10.55 -4.23
N SER A 29 -42.74 -10.56 -4.16
CA SER A 29 -42.03 -10.07 -2.99
C SER A 29 -42.45 -8.61 -2.80
N PRO A 30 -42.98 -8.22 -1.62
CA PRO A 30 -43.46 -6.87 -1.42
C PRO A 30 -42.33 -5.89 -1.72
N LEU A 31 -42.63 -4.80 -2.42
CA LEU A 31 -41.67 -3.74 -2.69
C LEU A 31 -40.95 -3.38 -1.39
N PRO A 32 -39.60 -3.38 -1.37
CA PRO A 32 -38.87 -3.11 -0.16
C PRO A 32 -39.25 -1.70 0.36
N SER A 33 -39.64 -1.63 1.63
CA SER A 33 -40.09 -0.40 2.27
C SER A 33 -39.01 0.17 3.18
N LEU A 34 -38.84 1.50 3.15
CA LEU A 34 -37.89 2.19 4.02
C LEU A 34 -38.38 2.15 5.48
N LYS A 35 -37.80 1.22 6.25
CA LYS A 35 -38.00 1.07 7.69
C LYS A 35 -36.97 1.88 8.46
N LEU A 36 -37.34 2.40 9.63
CA LEU A 36 -36.40 3.07 10.53
C LEU A 36 -35.11 2.24 10.69
N GLN A 37 -33.97 2.90 10.54
CA GLN A 37 -32.67 2.25 10.68
C GLN A 37 -32.37 1.95 12.15
N TYR A 38 -31.90 0.73 12.40
CA TYR A 38 -31.57 0.26 13.74
C TYR A 38 -30.07 0.33 13.96
N ARG A 39 -29.66 0.71 15.18
CA ARG A 39 -28.25 0.79 15.57
C ARG A 39 -28.00 -0.03 16.82
N ALA A 40 -26.92 -0.82 16.82
CA ALA A 40 -26.40 -1.43 18.03
C ALA A 40 -25.58 -0.43 18.86
N PRO A 41 -25.59 -0.51 20.21
CA PRO A 41 -24.90 0.46 21.07
C PRO A 41 -23.38 0.60 20.82
N ASN A 42 -22.76 -0.43 20.23
CA ASN A 42 -21.33 -0.48 19.95
C ASN A 42 -20.95 0.07 18.55
N GLN A 43 -21.91 0.30 17.67
CA GLN A 43 -21.64 0.76 16.31
C GLN A 43 -21.34 2.27 16.24
N SER A 44 -20.31 2.62 15.47
CA SER A 44 -19.91 4.01 15.19
C SER A 44 -20.60 4.56 13.94
N LEU A 45 -20.55 5.87 13.75
CA LEU A 45 -20.75 6.51 12.46
C LEU A 45 -19.37 6.77 11.84
N LEU A 46 -19.16 6.33 10.59
CA LEU A 46 -17.96 6.64 9.82
C LEU A 46 -18.19 7.86 8.94
N PHE A 47 -17.39 8.91 9.10
CA PHE A 47 -17.40 10.09 8.25
C PHE A 47 -16.20 10.08 7.29
N VAL A 48 -16.46 10.07 5.99
CA VAL A 48 -15.43 10.00 4.95
C VAL A 48 -15.35 11.31 4.17
N VAL A 49 -14.26 12.04 4.40
CA VAL A 49 -14.09 13.44 4.03
C VAL A 49 -12.63 13.68 3.66
N GLY A 50 -12.32 14.55 2.69
CA GLY A 50 -10.93 14.79 2.26
C GLY A 50 -10.01 15.34 3.36
N GLU A 51 -8.70 15.21 3.18
CA GLU A 51 -7.69 15.75 4.12
C GLU A 51 -7.86 17.26 4.31
N GLY A 52 -7.92 17.71 5.58
CA GLY A 52 -7.97 19.14 5.94
C GLY A 52 -9.35 19.81 5.96
N ALA A 53 -10.45 19.06 5.89
CA ALA A 53 -11.78 19.64 5.69
C ALA A 53 -12.40 20.32 6.93
N ALA A 54 -12.93 21.54 6.72
CA ALA A 54 -13.78 22.26 7.67
C ALA A 54 -15.09 21.53 8.04
N GLU A 55 -15.42 20.46 7.31
CA GLU A 55 -16.63 19.63 7.42
C GLU A 55 -16.61 18.69 8.64
N VAL A 56 -15.44 18.39 9.21
CA VAL A 56 -15.31 17.47 10.37
C VAL A 56 -15.87 18.07 11.66
N ALA A 57 -15.67 19.37 11.87
CA ALA A 57 -16.12 20.04 13.09
C ALA A 57 -17.66 20.00 13.29
N PRO A 58 -18.49 20.43 12.32
CA PRO A 58 -19.95 20.36 12.46
C PRO A 58 -20.46 18.93 12.54
N MET A 59 -19.80 17.98 11.89
CA MET A 59 -20.09 16.55 11.99
C MET A 59 -19.88 16.03 13.41
N ARG A 60 -18.72 16.36 14.02
CA ARG A 60 -18.36 15.97 15.38
C ARG A 60 -19.34 16.55 16.39
N GLU A 61 -19.65 17.84 16.27
CA GLU A 61 -20.59 18.52 17.16
C GLU A 61 -21.98 17.84 17.12
N ALA A 62 -22.50 17.54 15.93
CA ALA A 62 -23.76 16.82 15.79
C ALA A 62 -23.69 15.41 16.37
N CYS A 63 -22.57 14.69 16.18
CA CYS A 63 -22.39 13.37 16.78
C CYS A 63 -22.36 13.44 18.32
N ASP A 64 -21.67 14.42 18.89
CA ASP A 64 -21.59 14.63 20.34
C ASP A 64 -22.97 14.96 20.94
N GLN A 65 -23.74 15.85 20.29
CA GLN A 65 -25.11 16.18 20.67
C GLN A 65 -26.03 14.96 20.70
N ASN A 66 -25.84 14.01 19.77
CA ASN A 66 -26.61 12.78 19.67
C ASN A 66 -25.99 11.59 20.41
N LYS A 67 -24.88 11.80 21.14
CA LYS A 67 -24.12 10.74 21.82
C LYS A 67 -23.76 9.58 20.89
N LEU A 68 -23.35 9.90 19.66
CA LEU A 68 -22.90 8.95 18.66
C LEU A 68 -21.40 8.71 18.80
N ARG A 69 -20.99 7.45 18.69
CA ARG A 69 -19.57 7.14 18.43
C ARG A 69 -19.23 7.61 17.02
N PHE A 70 -18.11 8.30 16.90
CA PHE A 70 -17.70 8.97 15.67
C PHE A 70 -16.28 8.57 15.28
N GLU A 71 -16.11 8.20 14.01
CA GLU A 71 -14.81 8.00 13.37
C GLU A 71 -14.75 8.82 12.08
N SER A 72 -13.61 9.44 11.79
CA SER A 72 -13.39 10.16 10.54
C SER A 72 -12.24 9.54 9.76
N SER A 73 -12.38 9.45 8.43
CA SER A 73 -11.35 8.95 7.53
C SER A 73 -11.14 9.92 6.34
N PRO A 74 -9.89 10.17 5.92
CA PRO A 74 -9.59 11.04 4.77
C PRO A 74 -10.10 10.49 3.43
N SER A 75 -10.34 9.18 3.37
CA SER A 75 -10.82 8.46 2.20
C SER A 75 -11.52 7.18 2.63
N TYR A 76 -12.28 6.55 1.73
CA TYR A 76 -12.82 5.24 2.00
C TYR A 76 -11.66 4.23 1.99
N ASP A 77 -11.52 3.45 3.04
CA ASP A 77 -10.43 2.48 3.13
C ASP A 77 -10.68 1.32 2.17
N ILE A 78 -9.94 1.31 1.05
CA ILE A 78 -9.95 0.28 -0.01
C ILE A 78 -9.67 -1.13 0.54
N GLY A 79 -9.02 -1.21 1.70
CA GLY A 79 -8.75 -2.44 2.41
C GLY A 79 -9.88 -2.88 3.32
N LYS A 80 -10.73 -2.01 3.85
CA LYS A 80 -11.66 -2.38 4.92
C LYS A 80 -12.67 -3.45 4.43
N PRO A 81 -12.54 -4.71 4.90
CA PRO A 81 -13.35 -5.81 4.41
C PRO A 81 -14.73 -5.82 5.08
N ASP A 82 -14.87 -5.04 6.14
CA ASP A 82 -15.98 -5.10 7.06
C ASP A 82 -16.34 -3.70 7.59
N PHE A 83 -17.57 -3.28 7.29
CA PHE A 83 -18.17 -2.06 7.81
C PHE A 83 -19.22 -2.34 8.90
N SER A 84 -19.33 -3.59 9.41
CA SER A 84 -20.30 -4.00 10.43
C SER A 84 -20.19 -3.22 11.74
N GLY A 85 -18.98 -2.73 12.06
CA GLY A 85 -18.73 -1.83 13.18
C GLY A 85 -19.38 -0.45 13.05
N TYR A 86 -19.97 -0.14 11.89
CA TYR A 86 -20.69 1.09 11.64
C TYR A 86 -22.18 0.84 11.46
N HIS A 87 -23.00 1.78 11.91
CA HIS A 87 -24.43 1.81 11.58
C HIS A 87 -24.71 2.71 10.38
N ALA A 88 -23.86 3.72 10.18
CA ALA A 88 -23.94 4.65 9.07
C ALA A 88 -22.55 5.05 8.58
N ILE A 89 -22.45 5.25 7.27
CA ILE A 89 -21.29 5.84 6.60
C ILE A 89 -21.78 7.10 5.89
N VAL A 90 -21.16 8.23 6.19
CA VAL A 90 -21.50 9.54 5.62
C VAL A 90 -20.27 10.08 4.90
N GLY A 91 -20.37 10.48 3.63
CA GLY A 91 -19.21 11.03 2.93
C GLY A 91 -19.48 11.59 1.55
N GLY A 92 -18.48 12.22 0.95
CA GLY A 92 -18.57 12.75 -0.42
C GLY A 92 -18.47 11.65 -1.48
N SER A 93 -19.20 11.79 -2.58
CA SER A 93 -19.13 10.90 -3.75
C SER A 93 -17.74 10.91 -4.39
N ASN A 94 -17.03 12.03 -4.34
CA ASN A 94 -15.66 12.14 -4.87
C ASN A 94 -14.64 11.35 -4.04
N ASN A 95 -14.91 11.10 -2.76
CA ASN A 95 -14.02 10.28 -1.93
C ASN A 95 -14.12 8.79 -2.31
N LEU A 96 -15.13 8.41 -3.10
CA LEU A 96 -15.24 7.10 -3.74
C LEU A 96 -14.51 7.06 -5.09
N ASP A 97 -13.81 8.12 -5.51
CA ASP A 97 -12.96 8.14 -6.70
C ASP A 97 -11.54 7.64 -6.37
N TYR A 98 -11.37 6.33 -6.37
CA TYR A 98 -10.14 5.66 -5.92
C TYR A 98 -8.99 5.66 -6.95
N PHE A 99 -9.19 6.19 -8.17
CA PHE A 99 -8.29 5.89 -9.30
C PHE A 99 -7.64 7.10 -9.97
N GLY A 100 -7.91 8.32 -9.51
CA GLY A 100 -7.39 9.52 -10.18
C GLY A 100 -7.78 9.55 -11.67
N TRP A 101 -7.07 10.34 -12.46
CA TRP A 101 -7.43 10.56 -13.87
C TRP A 101 -6.99 9.43 -14.84
N GLY A 102 -6.75 8.17 -14.40
CA GLY A 102 -6.31 7.05 -15.25
C GLY A 102 -7.06 5.70 -15.04
N GLU A 103 -7.28 4.95 -16.13
CA GLU A 103 -8.19 3.79 -16.25
C GLU A 103 -7.71 2.44 -15.70
N SER A 104 -6.67 2.34 -14.88
CA SER A 104 -6.09 1.01 -14.57
C SER A 104 -6.67 0.35 -13.32
N ASP A 105 -7.60 -0.62 -13.53
CA ASP A 105 -7.96 -1.78 -12.68
C ASP A 105 -9.45 -1.90 -12.26
N GLU A 106 -10.27 -2.45 -13.16
CA GLU A 106 -11.70 -2.79 -12.91
C GLU A 106 -11.92 -3.81 -11.78
N SER A 107 -10.94 -4.67 -11.49
CA SER A 107 -11.09 -5.70 -10.44
C SER A 107 -11.06 -5.07 -9.04
N LYS A 108 -10.23 -4.03 -8.85
CA LYS A 108 -10.18 -3.23 -7.63
C LYS A 108 -11.45 -2.38 -7.45
N LYS A 109 -11.98 -1.79 -8.54
CA LYS A 109 -13.25 -1.05 -8.55
C LYS A 109 -14.42 -1.91 -8.07
N SER A 110 -14.52 -3.14 -8.59
CA SER A 110 -15.59 -4.09 -8.24
C SER A 110 -15.55 -4.49 -6.75
N ARG A 111 -14.36 -4.73 -6.18
CA ARG A 111 -14.20 -5.19 -4.80
C ARG A 111 -14.67 -4.17 -3.76
N ILE A 112 -14.30 -2.90 -3.90
CA ILE A 112 -14.64 -1.87 -2.91
C ILE A 112 -16.14 -1.60 -2.90
N PHE A 113 -16.72 -1.45 -4.09
CA PHE A 113 -18.15 -1.25 -4.22
C PHE A 113 -18.94 -2.45 -3.68
N SER A 114 -18.41 -3.68 -3.82
CA SER A 114 -19.01 -4.88 -3.24
C SER A 114 -19.10 -4.84 -1.71
N ASN A 115 -18.10 -4.32 -0.99
CA ASN A 115 -18.15 -4.22 0.47
C ASN A 115 -19.16 -3.17 0.95
N LEU A 116 -19.24 -2.02 0.26
CA LEU A 116 -20.27 -1.00 0.55
C LEU A 116 -21.67 -1.53 0.22
N LYS A 117 -21.80 -2.25 -0.88
CA LYS A 117 -23.05 -2.93 -1.28
C LYS A 117 -23.46 -3.95 -0.24
N GLN A 118 -22.52 -4.76 0.26
CA GLN A 118 -22.77 -5.72 1.31
C GLN A 118 -23.19 -5.00 2.60
N PHE A 119 -22.45 -3.99 3.05
CA PHE A 119 -22.80 -3.17 4.21
C PHE A 119 -24.23 -2.62 4.16
N VAL A 120 -24.63 -2.06 3.01
CA VAL A 120 -26.00 -1.56 2.85
C VAL A 120 -26.99 -2.73 2.79
N ALA A 121 -26.72 -3.80 2.04
CA ALA A 121 -27.60 -4.97 1.99
C ALA A 121 -27.86 -5.57 3.38
N ASP A 122 -26.85 -5.48 4.22
CA ASP A 122 -26.80 -5.99 5.57
C ASP A 122 -27.71 -5.19 6.50
N GLY A 123 -27.82 -3.88 6.33
CA GLY A 123 -28.61 -3.01 7.22
C GLY A 123 -27.97 -1.67 7.50
N GLY A 124 -26.81 -1.40 6.90
CA GLY A 124 -26.12 -0.12 7.00
C GLY A 124 -26.85 1.01 6.27
N HIS A 125 -26.63 2.24 6.74
CA HIS A 125 -27.04 3.45 6.03
C HIS A 125 -25.83 4.11 5.35
N LEU A 126 -25.81 4.11 4.01
CA LEU A 126 -24.83 4.87 3.25
C LEU A 126 -25.42 6.23 2.84
N PHE A 127 -24.88 7.33 3.36
CA PHE A 127 -25.29 8.69 3.03
C PHE A 127 -24.19 9.38 2.21
N LEU A 128 -24.53 9.85 1.01
CA LEU A 128 -23.58 10.44 0.06
C LEU A 128 -23.94 11.89 -0.24
N PHE A 129 -22.94 12.77 -0.14
CA PHE A 129 -22.99 14.11 -0.70
C PHE A 129 -22.41 14.08 -2.12
N ALA A 130 -23.16 14.56 -3.11
CA ALA A 130 -22.65 14.74 -4.47
C ALA A 130 -21.66 15.89 -4.47
N THR A 131 -20.41 15.64 -4.85
CA THR A 131 -19.36 16.69 -4.92
C THR A 131 -18.72 16.88 -6.29
N TYR A 132 -19.15 16.09 -7.28
CA TYR A 132 -18.87 16.15 -8.73
C TYR A 132 -19.35 14.79 -9.32
N HIS A 133 -19.56 14.70 -10.64
CA HIS A 133 -19.73 13.41 -11.32
C HIS A 133 -18.43 12.62 -11.31
N GLY A 134 -18.06 12.06 -10.17
CA GLY A 134 -16.96 11.13 -10.07
C GLY A 134 -17.16 9.97 -11.04
N ARG A 135 -16.08 9.45 -11.63
CA ARG A 135 -16.07 8.33 -12.60
C ARG A 135 -16.74 7.05 -12.08
N ASN A 136 -16.97 6.95 -10.77
CA ASN A 136 -17.64 5.82 -10.11
C ASN A 136 -19.12 6.05 -9.83
N SER A 137 -19.67 7.22 -10.16
CA SER A 137 -21.08 7.55 -9.89
C SER A 137 -22.07 6.68 -10.66
N GLU A 138 -21.65 6.11 -11.80
CA GLU A 138 -22.43 5.11 -12.55
C GLU A 138 -22.72 3.84 -11.74
N ARG A 139 -21.84 3.46 -10.80
CA ARG A 139 -22.04 2.27 -9.97
C ARG A 139 -23.20 2.45 -8.99
N PHE A 140 -23.57 3.68 -8.64
CA PHE A 140 -24.76 3.93 -7.83
C PHE A 140 -26.07 3.51 -8.52
N LYS A 141 -26.05 3.27 -9.85
CA LYS A 141 -27.16 2.62 -10.56
C LYS A 141 -27.48 1.25 -9.97
N GLU A 142 -26.51 0.55 -9.39
CA GLU A 142 -26.73 -0.73 -8.69
C GLU A 142 -27.62 -0.57 -7.44
N PHE A 143 -27.57 0.60 -6.78
CA PHE A 143 -28.49 0.97 -5.69
C PHE A 143 -29.78 1.62 -6.21
N GLY A 144 -29.93 1.82 -7.52
CA GLY A 144 -31.04 2.54 -8.13
C GLY A 144 -30.91 4.06 -8.05
N ILE A 145 -29.70 4.59 -7.96
CA ILE A 145 -29.42 6.03 -8.03
C ILE A 145 -28.80 6.34 -9.40
N VAL A 146 -29.36 7.32 -10.10
CA VAL A 146 -28.92 7.73 -11.44
C VAL A 146 -28.44 9.19 -11.37
N PRO A 147 -27.13 9.44 -11.29
CA PRO A 147 -26.59 10.80 -11.38
C PRO A 147 -26.81 11.38 -12.80
N GLY A 148 -27.02 12.68 -12.94
CA GLY A 148 -27.02 13.39 -14.24
C GLY A 148 -26.48 14.81 -14.12
N ASP A 149 -26.39 15.63 -15.17
CA ASP A 149 -25.40 16.74 -15.20
C ASP A 149 -25.92 18.19 -15.00
N VAL A 150 -27.08 18.40 -14.36
CA VAL A 150 -27.68 19.76 -14.24
C VAL A 150 -27.52 20.32 -12.82
N GLU A 151 -27.16 21.60 -12.71
CA GLU A 151 -26.99 22.28 -11.42
C GLU A 151 -28.33 22.57 -10.73
N ALA A 152 -28.33 22.56 -9.40
CA ALA A 152 -29.47 23.04 -8.60
C ALA A 152 -29.08 24.39 -8.03
N THR A 153 -30.02 25.33 -8.03
CA THR A 153 -29.85 26.62 -7.35
C THR A 153 -30.74 26.72 -6.12
N LEU A 154 -31.87 26.01 -6.10
CA LEU A 154 -32.90 26.10 -5.07
C LEU A 154 -33.50 24.72 -4.76
N PHE A 155 -33.99 24.55 -3.53
CA PHE A 155 -34.81 23.41 -3.13
C PHE A 155 -36.18 23.87 -2.58
N GLU A 156 -37.17 23.00 -2.69
CA GLU A 156 -38.47 23.12 -2.03
C GLU A 156 -38.70 21.99 -1.02
N HIS A 157 -39.50 22.30 -0.01
CA HIS A 157 -39.92 21.32 0.97
C HIS A 157 -40.98 20.39 0.37
N ILE A 158 -40.86 19.11 0.66
CA ILE A 158 -41.87 18.09 0.39
C ILE A 158 -42.71 17.93 1.67
N PRO A 159 -44.00 18.27 1.64
CA PRO A 159 -44.88 18.17 2.82
C PRO A 159 -44.89 16.75 3.40
N GLY A 160 -44.72 16.65 4.72
CA GLY A 160 -44.69 15.37 5.43
C GLY A 160 -43.33 14.66 5.41
N ARG A 161 -42.36 15.14 4.61
CA ARG A 161 -41.02 14.56 4.45
C ARG A 161 -39.94 15.50 4.95
N SER A 162 -39.92 16.74 4.46
CA SER A 162 -38.87 17.70 4.80
C SER A 162 -38.91 18.13 6.27
N GLU A 163 -40.10 18.16 6.89
CA GLU A 163 -40.20 18.45 8.33
C GLU A 163 -39.57 17.34 9.18
N VAL A 164 -39.55 16.12 8.68
CA VAL A 164 -38.95 14.95 9.36
C VAL A 164 -37.43 14.97 9.22
N LEU A 165 -36.95 15.34 8.02
CA LEU A 165 -35.54 15.56 7.75
C LEU A 165 -34.98 16.65 8.68
N PHE A 166 -35.66 17.80 8.74
CA PHE A 166 -35.19 18.99 9.44
C PHE A 166 -35.57 19.05 10.92
N HIS A 167 -36.32 18.08 11.43
CA HIS A 167 -36.79 18.08 12.81
C HIS A 167 -35.63 18.36 13.78
N GLY A 168 -35.75 19.35 14.66
CA GLY A 168 -34.69 19.71 15.63
C GLY A 168 -33.42 20.30 15.02
N SER A 169 -33.46 20.74 13.77
CA SER A 169 -32.35 21.38 13.03
C SER A 169 -32.86 22.45 12.06
N GLU A 170 -34.08 22.95 12.27
CA GLU A 170 -34.75 23.90 11.41
C GLU A 170 -33.98 25.22 11.29
N ASN A 171 -33.27 25.60 12.35
CA ASN A 171 -32.43 26.80 12.39
C ASN A 171 -31.17 26.71 11.51
N LEU A 172 -30.78 25.51 11.08
CA LEU A 172 -29.63 25.29 10.20
C LEU A 172 -30.02 25.39 8.71
N VAL A 173 -31.32 25.39 8.40
CA VAL A 173 -31.82 25.41 7.03
C VAL A 173 -31.69 26.83 6.46
N PRO A 174 -31.09 27.01 5.26
CA PRO A 174 -30.99 28.32 4.60
C PRO A 174 -32.38 28.92 4.36
N PRO A 175 -32.66 30.15 4.82
CA PRO A 175 -33.99 30.75 4.71
C PRO A 175 -34.36 31.11 3.26
N ASP A 176 -33.37 31.25 2.38
CA ASP A 176 -33.55 31.53 0.96
C ASP A 176 -33.69 30.27 0.10
N GLY A 177 -33.65 29.08 0.72
CA GLY A 177 -33.77 27.79 0.02
C GLY A 177 -32.65 27.51 -0.96
N LYS A 178 -31.52 28.24 -0.89
CA LYS A 178 -30.41 28.04 -1.82
C LYS A 178 -29.65 26.75 -1.52
N VAL A 179 -29.39 26.01 -2.58
CA VAL A 179 -28.46 24.89 -2.59
C VAL A 179 -27.48 25.13 -3.72
N ARG A 180 -26.19 25.15 -3.41
CA ARG A 180 -25.15 25.00 -4.43
C ARG A 180 -24.93 23.51 -4.60
N SER A 181 -25.28 23.04 -5.79
CA SER A 181 -25.38 21.63 -6.07
C SER A 181 -24.97 21.36 -7.49
N TRP A 182 -24.14 20.34 -7.68
CA TRP A 182 -23.76 19.86 -8.99
C TRP A 182 -24.40 18.51 -9.27
N GLY A 183 -25.05 18.42 -10.43
CA GLY A 183 -25.71 17.23 -10.92
C GLY A 183 -27.19 17.07 -10.53
N ASN A 184 -27.92 16.38 -11.39
CA ASN A 184 -29.24 15.81 -11.24
C ASN A 184 -29.20 14.46 -10.52
N LEU A 185 -30.33 14.11 -9.94
CA LEU A 185 -30.54 12.85 -9.23
C LEU A 185 -31.82 12.21 -9.75
N GLY A 186 -31.66 11.14 -10.52
CA GLY A 186 -32.71 10.19 -10.85
C GLY A 186 -32.69 9.01 -9.89
N THR A 187 -33.82 8.33 -9.76
CA THR A 187 -33.94 7.11 -8.99
C THR A 187 -34.68 6.05 -9.79
N ASP A 188 -34.32 4.80 -9.59
CA ASP A 188 -35.05 3.66 -10.13
C ASP A 188 -36.36 3.49 -9.33
N PRO A 189 -37.54 3.66 -9.95
CA PRO A 189 -38.82 3.52 -9.25
C PRO A 189 -39.01 2.13 -8.63
N ALA A 190 -38.37 1.09 -9.18
CA ALA A 190 -38.43 -0.26 -8.64
C ALA A 190 -37.77 -0.40 -7.25
N ARG A 191 -36.95 0.58 -6.83
CA ARG A 191 -36.33 0.65 -5.50
C ARG A 191 -37.17 1.40 -4.47
N GLY A 192 -38.38 1.84 -4.82
CA GLY A 192 -39.25 2.60 -3.92
C GLY A 192 -38.57 3.84 -3.33
N PRO A 193 -37.97 4.72 -4.16
CA PRO A 193 -37.29 5.92 -3.68
C PRO A 193 -38.25 6.82 -2.89
N VAL A 194 -37.72 7.45 -1.85
CA VAL A 194 -38.41 8.50 -1.11
C VAL A 194 -37.58 9.77 -1.17
N ASP A 195 -38.14 10.75 -1.86
CA ASP A 195 -37.57 12.08 -1.95
C ASP A 195 -37.86 12.84 -0.64
N MET A 196 -36.81 13.43 -0.08
CA MET A 196 -36.86 14.22 1.16
C MET A 196 -36.80 15.72 0.88
N LEU A 197 -36.19 16.11 -0.24
CA LEU A 197 -36.15 17.48 -0.76
C LEU A 197 -36.27 17.45 -2.28
N LYS A 198 -36.97 18.42 -2.85
CA LYS A 198 -37.13 18.57 -4.30
C LYS A 198 -36.38 19.78 -4.80
N ARG A 199 -35.92 19.70 -6.05
CA ARG A 199 -35.28 20.80 -6.75
C ARG A 199 -36.33 21.79 -7.24
N VAL A 200 -35.96 23.07 -7.24
CA VAL A 200 -36.66 24.11 -7.98
C VAL A 200 -35.73 24.61 -9.08
N HIS A 201 -36.11 24.40 -10.34
CA HIS A 201 -35.42 25.02 -11.47
C HIS A 201 -35.95 26.44 -11.68
N PRO A 202 -35.11 27.45 -11.98
CA PRO A 202 -35.55 28.82 -12.25
C PRO A 202 -36.64 28.92 -13.34
N GLU A 203 -36.61 28.00 -14.31
CA GLU A 203 -37.58 27.92 -15.42
C GLU A 203 -38.74 26.93 -15.15
N GLY A 204 -38.82 26.34 -13.96
CA GLY A 204 -39.98 25.57 -13.49
C GLY A 204 -40.13 24.13 -13.98
N TRP A 205 -39.16 23.58 -14.73
CA TRP A 205 -39.33 22.28 -15.42
C TRP A 205 -38.73 21.04 -14.73
N SER A 206 -37.95 21.18 -13.65
CA SER A 206 -37.36 20.02 -12.95
C SER A 206 -38.03 19.78 -11.59
N GLN A 207 -38.58 18.57 -11.42
CA GLN A 207 -39.17 18.03 -10.18
C GLN A 207 -38.27 16.98 -9.52
N GLN A 208 -36.98 16.97 -9.87
CA GLN A 208 -36.05 15.96 -9.41
C GLN A 208 -35.64 16.18 -7.95
N PRO A 209 -35.26 15.12 -7.21
CA PRO A 209 -34.83 15.24 -5.83
C PRO A 209 -33.51 16.01 -5.68
N VAL A 210 -33.41 16.77 -4.59
CA VAL A 210 -32.14 17.27 -4.04
C VAL A 210 -31.59 16.27 -3.02
N LEU A 211 -32.48 15.63 -2.26
CA LEU A 211 -32.13 14.52 -1.36
C LEU A 211 -33.15 13.42 -1.57
N THR A 212 -32.69 12.23 -1.93
CA THR A 212 -33.52 11.03 -2.00
C THR A 212 -32.93 9.93 -1.13
N THR A 213 -33.76 8.98 -0.72
CA THR A 213 -33.31 7.75 -0.10
C THR A 213 -33.99 6.55 -0.72
N VAL A 214 -33.19 5.51 -0.96
CA VAL A 214 -33.60 4.25 -1.60
C VAL A 214 -33.28 3.09 -0.67
N CYS A 215 -34.16 2.10 -0.65
CA CYS A 215 -33.90 0.88 0.10
C CYS A 215 -32.98 -0.05 -0.71
N TYR A 216 -32.12 -0.78 0.00
CA TYR A 216 -31.26 -1.77 -0.63
C TYR A 216 -30.93 -2.89 0.36
N GLY A 217 -31.41 -4.10 0.08
CA GLY A 217 -31.43 -5.19 1.06
C GLY A 217 -32.18 -4.76 2.33
N ASN A 218 -31.54 -4.92 3.48
CA ASN A 218 -32.06 -4.50 4.79
C ASN A 218 -31.70 -3.06 5.15
N GLY A 219 -30.76 -2.44 4.43
CA GLY A 219 -30.30 -1.08 4.69
C GLY A 219 -30.87 -0.07 3.71
N ARG A 220 -30.16 1.05 3.57
CA ARG A 220 -30.56 2.13 2.65
C ARG A 220 -29.38 2.94 2.15
N VAL A 221 -29.57 3.56 1.00
CA VAL A 221 -28.69 4.61 0.48
C VAL A 221 -29.45 5.92 0.46
N SER A 222 -28.80 6.99 0.90
CA SER A 222 -29.29 8.36 0.73
C SER A 222 -28.30 9.15 -0.10
N TYR A 223 -28.81 9.91 -1.06
CA TYR A 223 -27.99 10.69 -1.96
C TYR A 223 -28.47 12.14 -1.94
N CYS A 224 -27.58 13.04 -1.56
CA CYS A 224 -27.82 14.47 -1.39
C CYS A 224 -27.00 15.22 -2.42
N THR A 225 -27.62 16.08 -3.22
CA THR A 225 -26.90 16.85 -4.24
C THR A 225 -26.24 18.12 -3.68
N VAL A 226 -26.44 18.43 -2.39
CA VAL A 226 -25.82 19.58 -1.70
C VAL A 226 -24.32 19.33 -1.51
N GLU A 227 -23.50 20.30 -1.93
CA GLU A 227 -22.04 20.23 -1.80
C GLU A 227 -21.56 20.90 -0.51
N PRO A 228 -21.03 20.14 0.49
CA PRO A 228 -20.56 20.75 1.73
C PRO A 228 -19.44 21.77 1.51
N SER A 229 -18.53 21.53 0.56
CA SER A 229 -17.42 22.42 0.22
C SER A 229 -17.81 23.71 -0.50
N ARG A 230 -19.05 23.85 -0.97
CA ARG A 230 -19.58 25.04 -1.66
C ARG A 230 -20.75 25.68 -0.91
N ASP A 231 -20.53 26.03 0.35
CA ASP A 231 -21.53 26.64 1.26
C ASP A 231 -22.64 25.68 1.75
N GLY A 232 -22.51 24.37 1.50
CA GLY A 232 -23.48 23.34 1.90
C GLY A 232 -23.22 22.69 3.27
N VAL A 233 -22.25 23.19 4.04
CA VAL A 233 -21.84 22.62 5.34
C VAL A 233 -23.01 22.42 6.31
N TRP A 234 -24.03 23.28 6.22
CA TRP A 234 -25.25 23.22 7.04
C TRP A 234 -26.01 21.88 6.94
N MET A 235 -25.87 21.15 5.83
CA MET A 235 -26.55 19.88 5.63
C MET A 235 -25.91 18.72 6.41
N ILE A 236 -24.63 18.82 6.76
CA ILE A 236 -23.91 17.79 7.53
C ILE A 236 -24.59 17.49 8.87
N PRO A 237 -24.77 18.47 9.78
CA PRO A 237 -25.42 18.22 11.06
C PRO A 237 -26.87 17.76 10.90
N ILE A 238 -27.60 18.23 9.88
CA ILE A 238 -28.95 17.77 9.57
C ILE A 238 -28.95 16.29 9.21
N ALA A 239 -28.03 15.84 8.34
CA ALA A 239 -27.90 14.44 7.98
C ALA A 239 -27.60 13.55 9.19
N VAL A 240 -26.70 13.99 10.08
CA VAL A 240 -26.37 13.26 11.32
C VAL A 240 -27.57 13.15 12.24
N ASN A 241 -28.26 14.27 12.50
CA ASN A 241 -29.43 14.31 13.38
C ASN A 241 -30.55 13.43 12.83
N TRP A 242 -30.73 13.44 11.50
CA TRP A 242 -31.68 12.58 10.83
C TRP A 242 -31.32 11.09 10.96
N ILE A 243 -30.06 10.71 10.72
CA ILE A 243 -29.56 9.35 10.88
C ILE A 243 -29.68 8.86 12.33
N ALA A 244 -29.36 9.72 13.30
CA ALA A 244 -29.43 9.41 14.74
C ALA A 244 -30.84 8.98 15.17
N ARG A 245 -31.88 9.50 14.51
CA ARG A 245 -33.29 9.15 14.72
C ARG A 245 -33.76 7.92 13.93
N GLY A 246 -32.85 7.19 13.28
CA GLY A 246 -33.17 6.06 12.41
C GLY A 246 -33.61 6.48 11.00
N ALA A 247 -33.26 7.69 10.56
CA ALA A 247 -33.60 8.24 9.25
C ALA A 247 -35.11 8.13 8.91
N PRO A 248 -35.99 8.72 9.73
CA PRO A 248 -37.43 8.70 9.48
C PRO A 248 -37.75 9.36 8.14
N THR A 249 -38.61 8.73 7.36
CA THR A 249 -39.05 9.22 6.06
C THR A 249 -40.42 9.87 6.12
N ASN A 250 -41.19 9.70 7.20
CA ASN A 250 -42.55 10.24 7.35
C ASN A 250 -42.78 10.77 8.78
N LYS A 251 -43.78 11.65 8.94
CA LYS A 251 -44.13 12.27 10.23
C LYS A 251 -44.55 11.28 11.31
N ASP A 252 -45.19 10.18 10.94
CA ASP A 252 -45.60 9.10 11.87
C ASP A 252 -44.41 8.34 12.46
N GLN A 253 -43.23 8.46 11.87
CA GLN A 253 -41.99 7.87 12.37
C GLN A 253 -41.25 8.80 13.36
N ILE A 254 -41.69 10.06 13.52
CA ILE A 254 -41.12 10.99 14.49
C ILE A 254 -41.48 10.53 15.91
N GLY A 255 -40.49 10.49 16.81
CA GLY A 255 -40.68 10.09 18.21
C GLY A 255 -40.90 8.59 18.42
N THR A 256 -40.83 7.79 17.35
CA THR A 256 -40.74 6.34 17.47
C THR A 256 -39.36 6.00 18.00
N ASP A 257 -39.29 5.49 19.24
CA ASP A 257 -38.05 4.95 19.77
C ASP A 257 -37.56 3.83 18.86
N VAL A 258 -36.27 3.88 18.51
CA VAL A 258 -35.59 2.83 17.78
C VAL A 258 -35.39 1.65 18.74
N VAL A 259 -36.46 0.92 19.05
CA VAL A 259 -36.42 -0.27 19.90
C VAL A 259 -35.88 -1.43 19.06
N VAL A 260 -34.62 -1.78 19.31
CA VAL A 260 -33.96 -2.90 18.65
C VAL A 260 -34.54 -4.20 19.21
N ASP A 261 -35.30 -4.92 18.38
CA ASP A 261 -35.66 -6.30 18.70
C ASP A 261 -34.40 -7.17 18.66
N ARG A 262 -33.94 -7.62 19.84
CA ARG A 262 -32.77 -8.52 19.98
C ARG A 262 -32.88 -9.80 19.13
N ALA A 263 -34.10 -10.24 18.78
CA ALA A 263 -34.31 -11.41 17.94
C ALA A 263 -34.11 -11.11 16.44
N ARG A 264 -34.30 -9.85 15.99
CA ARG A 264 -33.99 -9.39 14.64
C ARG A 264 -32.52 -9.04 14.43
N LEU A 265 -31.76 -8.91 15.52
CA LEU A 265 -30.28 -8.91 15.49
C LEU A 265 -29.67 -10.30 15.19
N LYS A 266 -30.45 -11.32 14.79
CA LYS A 266 -29.92 -12.68 14.65
C LYS A 266 -28.84 -12.77 13.56
N GLN A 267 -27.71 -13.35 13.97
CA GLN A 267 -26.52 -13.76 13.21
C GLN A 267 -25.39 -12.76 12.95
N TRP A 268 -25.43 -11.53 13.47
CA TRP A 268 -24.27 -10.61 13.37
C TRP A 268 -23.26 -10.63 14.49
N ASN A 269 -23.51 -11.47 15.50
CA ASN A 269 -22.46 -11.98 16.36
C ASN A 269 -22.42 -13.49 16.18
N SER A 270 -21.93 -13.97 15.03
CA SER A 270 -21.11 -15.18 15.16
C SER A 270 -19.88 -14.73 15.92
N SER A 271 -19.87 -15.05 17.21
CA SER A 271 -18.63 -15.45 17.84
C SER A 271 -17.92 -16.39 16.85
N VAL A 272 -16.97 -15.85 16.09
CA VAL A 272 -15.65 -16.46 16.14
C VAL A 272 -15.30 -16.35 17.62
N SER A 273 -15.68 -17.38 18.37
CA SER A 273 -14.95 -17.68 19.58
C SER A 273 -13.54 -17.90 19.09
N LEU A 274 -12.71 -16.87 19.22
CA LEU A 274 -11.31 -17.13 19.43
C LEU A 274 -11.27 -18.18 20.55
N PRO A 275 -10.44 -19.23 20.44
CA PRO A 275 -10.15 -20.05 21.60
C PRO A 275 -9.73 -19.07 22.69
N VAL A 276 -10.53 -18.98 23.75
CA VAL A 276 -10.14 -18.24 24.95
C VAL A 276 -8.88 -18.98 25.43
N PRO A 277 -7.72 -18.32 25.52
CA PRO A 277 -6.55 -18.96 26.11
C PRO A 277 -6.92 -19.40 27.53
N PRO A 278 -6.35 -20.49 28.04
CA PRO A 278 -6.70 -21.01 29.35
C PRO A 278 -6.71 -19.89 30.41
N PRO A 279 -7.65 -19.92 31.36
CA PRO A 279 -7.88 -18.84 32.31
C PRO A 279 -6.79 -18.86 33.38
N ASP A 280 -5.58 -18.51 32.97
CA ASP A 280 -4.46 -18.21 33.84
C ASP A 280 -3.48 -17.41 32.98
N LEU A 281 -3.65 -16.07 33.00
CA LEU A 281 -2.64 -15.02 32.86
C LEU A 281 -3.36 -13.68 32.69
N ASN A 282 -3.11 -12.73 33.59
CA ASN A 282 -3.60 -11.34 33.50
C ASN A 282 -2.98 -10.64 32.28
N LEU A 283 -3.56 -10.81 31.09
CA LEU A 283 -3.12 -10.16 29.85
C LEU A 283 -3.95 -8.90 29.58
N THR A 284 -3.30 -7.85 29.10
CA THR A 284 -3.96 -6.59 28.67
C THR A 284 -4.77 -6.80 27.38
N GLU A 285 -5.72 -5.92 27.09
CA GLU A 285 -6.54 -5.97 25.87
C GLU A 285 -5.66 -5.98 24.58
N ASP A 286 -4.51 -5.31 24.60
CA ASP A 286 -3.54 -5.33 23.51
C ASP A 286 -2.81 -6.68 23.39
N ALA A 287 -2.47 -7.33 24.50
CA ALA A 287 -1.86 -8.65 24.48
C ALA A 287 -2.83 -9.71 23.92
N ILE A 288 -4.12 -9.63 24.30
CA ILE A 288 -5.18 -10.48 23.74
C ILE A 288 -5.31 -10.25 22.22
N ARG A 289 -5.25 -9.00 21.76
CA ARG A 289 -5.31 -8.68 20.32
C ARG A 289 -4.08 -9.17 19.56
N SER A 290 -2.88 -9.00 20.10
CA SER A 290 -1.65 -9.55 19.47
C SER A 290 -1.71 -11.08 19.36
N GLU A 291 -2.18 -11.77 20.42
CA GLU A 291 -2.32 -13.23 20.39
C GLU A 291 -3.39 -13.69 19.40
N ALA A 292 -4.51 -12.96 19.28
CA ALA A 292 -5.51 -13.19 18.25
C ALA A 292 -4.95 -13.04 16.83
N ALA A 293 -4.14 -12.01 16.58
CA ALA A 293 -3.46 -11.82 15.30
C ALA A 293 -2.52 -13.00 14.98
N SER A 294 -1.70 -13.43 15.95
CA SER A 294 -0.81 -14.58 15.80
C SER A 294 -1.58 -15.86 15.48
N HIS A 295 -2.72 -16.07 16.15
CA HIS A 295 -3.56 -17.23 15.94
C HIS A 295 -4.22 -17.25 14.56
N ILE A 296 -4.79 -16.11 14.11
CA ILE A 296 -5.36 -15.98 12.76
C ILE A 296 -4.30 -16.29 11.71
N TRP A 297 -3.10 -15.70 11.85
CA TRP A 297 -2.01 -15.92 10.92
C TRP A 297 -1.59 -17.40 10.87
N LYS A 298 -1.39 -18.06 12.02
CA LYS A 298 -0.99 -19.48 12.08
C LYS A 298 -2.05 -20.45 11.56
N GLN A 299 -3.33 -20.17 11.76
CA GLN A 299 -4.40 -21.05 11.31
C GLN A 299 -4.69 -20.89 9.82
N MET A 300 -4.58 -19.68 9.29
CA MET A 300 -5.02 -19.35 7.94
C MET A 300 -3.90 -19.30 6.91
N SER A 301 -2.63 -19.39 7.31
CA SER A 301 -1.46 -19.55 6.41
C SER A 301 -1.45 -20.85 5.60
N LYS A 302 -2.45 -21.72 5.80
CA LYS A 302 -2.64 -22.98 5.08
C LYS A 302 -3.95 -23.07 4.30
N ASP A 303 -4.73 -21.98 4.20
CA ASP A 303 -5.96 -21.98 3.39
C ASP A 303 -5.60 -22.03 1.90
N ALA A 304 -6.16 -23.00 1.18
CA ALA A 304 -5.91 -23.20 -0.24
C ALA A 304 -6.61 -22.15 -1.12
N ASP A 305 -7.55 -21.37 -0.58
CA ASP A 305 -8.23 -20.28 -1.27
C ASP A 305 -7.43 -18.96 -1.14
N PRO A 306 -6.83 -18.45 -2.24
CA PRO A 306 -5.98 -17.26 -2.19
C PRO A 306 -6.70 -15.99 -1.70
N LYS A 307 -8.03 -15.91 -1.87
CA LYS A 307 -8.80 -14.75 -1.40
C LYS A 307 -8.96 -14.79 0.12
N ARG A 308 -9.32 -15.95 0.66
CA ARG A 308 -9.46 -16.13 2.11
C ARG A 308 -8.12 -16.05 2.82
N HIS A 309 -7.08 -16.61 2.22
CA HIS A 309 -5.72 -16.49 2.72
C HIS A 309 -5.28 -15.02 2.81
N PHE A 310 -5.42 -14.25 1.73
CA PHE A 310 -5.08 -12.82 1.75
C PHE A 310 -5.89 -12.02 2.78
N ILE A 311 -7.20 -12.28 2.91
CA ILE A 311 -8.05 -11.60 3.91
C ILE A 311 -7.56 -11.90 5.32
N ALA A 312 -7.22 -13.16 5.61
CA ALA A 312 -6.75 -13.55 6.93
C ALA A 312 -5.40 -12.91 7.28
N LEU A 313 -4.44 -12.91 6.35
CA LEU A 313 -3.18 -12.19 6.51
C LEU A 313 -3.45 -10.71 6.80
N LYS A 314 -4.37 -10.10 6.04
CA LYS A 314 -4.74 -8.70 6.23
C LYS A 314 -5.29 -8.40 7.61
N THR A 315 -6.29 -9.16 8.02
CA THR A 315 -6.91 -9.02 9.33
C THR A 315 -5.86 -9.21 10.43
N ALA A 316 -4.95 -10.19 10.29
CA ALA A 316 -3.91 -10.44 11.27
C ALA A 316 -2.91 -9.27 11.39
N TRP A 317 -2.38 -8.72 10.29
CA TRP A 317 -1.45 -7.59 10.40
C TRP A 317 -2.12 -6.31 10.91
N GLU A 318 -3.39 -6.08 10.55
CA GLU A 318 -4.17 -4.92 11.03
C GLU A 318 -4.40 -4.99 12.54
N ILE A 319 -4.79 -6.17 13.04
CA ILE A 319 -4.97 -6.39 14.47
C ILE A 319 -3.63 -6.22 15.20
N ALA A 320 -2.55 -6.84 14.72
CA ALA A 320 -1.22 -6.74 15.33
C ALA A 320 -0.71 -5.29 15.37
N ALA A 321 -0.87 -4.53 14.28
CA ALA A 321 -0.50 -3.11 14.25
C ALA A 321 -1.35 -2.29 15.24
N SER A 322 -2.65 -2.60 15.34
CA SER A 322 -3.57 -1.90 16.24
C SER A 322 -3.30 -2.16 17.73
N SER A 323 -2.75 -3.33 18.07
CA SER A 323 -2.32 -3.69 19.43
C SER A 323 -0.92 -3.17 19.79
N GLY A 324 -0.22 -2.57 18.83
CA GLY A 324 1.15 -2.09 19.01
C GLY A 324 2.23 -3.15 18.81
N ASP A 325 1.87 -4.36 18.33
CA ASP A 325 2.83 -5.42 17.99
C ASP A 325 3.30 -5.27 16.54
N PHE A 326 4.13 -4.25 16.31
CA PHE A 326 4.64 -3.93 14.97
C PHE A 326 5.58 -4.99 14.42
N ALA A 327 6.25 -5.76 15.29
CA ALA A 327 7.10 -6.85 14.86
C ALA A 327 6.25 -7.95 14.21
N LEU A 328 5.16 -8.36 14.86
CA LEU A 328 4.22 -9.33 14.32
C LEU A 328 3.53 -8.79 13.06
N ALA A 329 3.07 -7.53 13.08
CA ALA A 329 2.43 -6.91 11.93
C ALA A 329 3.33 -6.88 10.69
N ASP A 330 4.61 -6.54 10.86
CA ASP A 330 5.60 -6.53 9.78
C ASP A 330 5.91 -7.93 9.25
N GLN A 331 5.95 -8.92 10.13
CA GLN A 331 6.21 -10.31 9.75
C GLN A 331 5.07 -10.85 8.87
N ILE A 332 3.81 -10.62 9.27
CA ILE A 332 2.64 -11.00 8.49
C ILE A 332 2.59 -10.23 7.16
N LEU A 333 2.89 -8.94 7.18
CA LEU A 333 2.93 -8.11 5.97
C LEU A 333 4.02 -8.58 4.99
N LYS A 334 5.18 -9.02 5.47
CA LYS A 334 6.25 -9.59 4.64
C LYS A 334 5.76 -10.84 3.91
N GLU A 335 5.10 -11.76 4.61
CA GLU A 335 4.48 -12.94 4.00
C GLU A 335 3.43 -12.55 2.95
N ALA A 336 2.53 -11.64 3.29
CA ALA A 336 1.51 -11.15 2.37
C ALA A 336 2.12 -10.49 1.12
N SER A 337 3.21 -9.74 1.27
CA SER A 337 3.89 -9.11 0.13
C SER A 337 4.70 -10.07 -0.73
N GLY A 338 5.04 -11.26 -0.20
CA GLY A 338 5.70 -12.33 -0.94
C GLY A 338 4.73 -13.10 -1.83
N GLU A 339 3.46 -13.20 -1.43
CA GLU A 339 2.44 -13.97 -2.14
C GLU A 339 1.48 -13.10 -2.97
N TYR A 340 1.29 -11.84 -2.59
CA TYR A 340 0.31 -10.95 -3.20
C TYR A 340 0.93 -9.61 -3.59
N GLN A 341 0.39 -8.99 -4.64
CA GLN A 341 0.78 -7.63 -5.03
C GLN A 341 0.26 -6.61 -4.02
N VAL A 342 1.10 -6.26 -3.06
CA VAL A 342 0.80 -5.32 -1.98
C VAL A 342 1.89 -4.27 -1.88
N ASP A 343 1.51 -2.99 -1.81
CA ASP A 343 2.46 -1.93 -1.47
C ASP A 343 2.73 -1.93 0.05
N LYS A 344 3.70 -2.76 0.46
CA LYS A 344 4.12 -2.87 1.86
C LYS A 344 4.60 -1.56 2.46
N PHE A 345 5.19 -0.65 1.67
CA PHE A 345 5.67 0.65 2.17
C PHE A 345 4.50 1.58 2.47
N ARG A 346 3.46 1.59 1.62
CA ARG A 346 2.22 2.31 1.91
C ARG A 346 1.58 1.82 3.21
N ILE A 347 1.49 0.51 3.42
CA ILE A 347 0.88 -0.08 4.62
C ILE A 347 1.68 0.24 5.88
N ARG A 348 3.01 0.07 5.86
CA ARG A 348 3.88 0.42 6.99
C ARG A 348 3.76 1.89 7.40
N ARG A 349 3.65 2.82 6.43
CA ARG A 349 3.41 4.24 6.75
C ARG A 349 2.08 4.42 7.46
N ALA A 350 1.00 3.84 6.95
CA ALA A 350 -0.31 3.91 7.58
C ALA A 350 -0.29 3.35 9.01
N MET A 351 0.44 2.26 9.24
CA MET A 351 0.64 1.69 10.58
C MET A 351 1.34 2.67 11.53
N LEU A 352 2.42 3.33 11.08
CA LEU A 352 3.13 4.34 11.88
C LEU A 352 2.28 5.59 12.12
N ASP A 353 1.58 6.09 11.11
CA ASP A 353 0.72 7.27 11.25
C ASP A 353 -0.37 7.04 12.30
N VAL A 354 -1.08 5.91 12.22
CA VAL A 354 -2.08 5.51 13.22
C VAL A 354 -1.45 5.39 14.62
N ARG A 355 -0.26 4.80 14.70
CA ARG A 355 0.46 4.60 15.97
C ARG A 355 0.89 5.91 16.60
N MET A 356 1.43 6.84 15.83
CA MET A 356 1.92 8.13 16.30
C MET A 356 0.77 9.03 16.75
N VAL A 357 -0.41 8.90 16.11
CA VAL A 357 -1.64 9.58 16.55
C VAL A 357 -2.19 8.96 17.85
N ARG A 358 -2.26 7.63 17.95
CA ARG A 358 -2.88 6.95 19.11
C ARG A 358 -2.04 7.04 20.38
N ARG A 359 -0.72 7.01 20.27
CA ARG A 359 0.20 7.13 21.41
C ARG A 359 1.37 8.05 21.04
N PRO A 360 1.17 9.37 21.09
CA PRO A 360 2.25 10.31 20.77
C PRO A 360 3.40 10.17 21.76
N GLY A 361 4.62 10.45 21.30
CA GLY A 361 5.84 10.41 22.12
C GLY A 361 6.88 9.40 21.62
N PRO A 362 8.07 9.39 22.27
CA PRO A 362 9.18 8.55 21.87
C PRO A 362 8.89 7.06 22.08
N ASP A 363 9.42 6.23 21.19
CA ASP A 363 9.34 4.77 21.23
C ASP A 363 10.59 4.22 20.54
N ALA A 364 11.64 3.95 21.32
CA ALA A 364 12.95 3.57 20.79
C ALA A 364 12.92 2.23 20.03
N ALA A 365 12.03 1.31 20.39
CA ALA A 365 11.87 0.04 19.67
C ALA A 365 11.23 0.28 18.31
N LEU A 366 10.14 1.05 18.26
CA LEU A 366 9.48 1.39 17.00
C LEU A 366 10.35 2.28 16.10
N ALA A 367 11.15 3.17 16.68
CA ALA A 367 12.09 3.99 15.93
C ALA A 367 13.09 3.15 15.13
N LYS A 368 13.58 2.05 15.71
CA LYS A 368 14.48 1.11 15.02
C LYS A 368 13.78 0.39 13.85
N PHE A 369 12.50 0.04 14.00
CA PHE A 369 11.70 -0.52 12.91
C PHE A 369 11.47 0.50 11.79
N ALA A 370 11.03 1.71 12.13
CA ALA A 370 10.82 2.79 11.16
C ALA A 370 12.11 3.12 10.40
N PHE A 371 13.26 3.18 11.08
CA PHE A 371 14.55 3.39 10.43
C PHE A 371 14.98 2.19 9.56
N ALA A 372 14.71 0.96 9.97
CA ALA A 372 14.95 -0.19 9.11
C ALA A 372 14.09 -0.15 7.83
N TRP A 373 12.83 0.29 7.95
CA TRP A 373 11.95 0.47 6.79
C TRP A 373 12.37 1.63 5.89
N SER A 374 13.00 2.68 6.42
CA SER A 374 13.57 3.73 5.57
C SER A 374 14.70 3.21 4.69
N GLU A 375 15.60 2.39 5.25
CA GLU A 375 16.68 1.76 4.48
C GLU A 375 16.16 0.80 3.41
N GLU A 376 15.13 0.02 3.75
CA GLU A 376 14.48 -0.89 2.81
C GLU A 376 13.79 -0.14 1.67
N ALA A 377 13.06 0.94 1.98
CA ALA A 377 12.40 1.79 0.99
C ALA A 377 13.41 2.46 0.06
N TYR A 378 14.52 2.96 0.61
CA TYR A 378 15.59 3.56 -0.19
C TYR A 378 16.21 2.54 -1.15
N SER A 379 16.49 1.33 -0.65
CA SER A 379 17.02 0.23 -1.47
C SER A 379 16.07 -0.22 -2.57
N ALA A 380 14.75 -0.04 -2.36
CA ALA A 380 13.72 -0.33 -3.35
C ALA A 380 13.44 0.83 -4.34
N GLY A 381 14.21 1.92 -4.28
CA GLY A 381 14.00 3.10 -5.14
C GLY A 381 12.77 3.94 -4.77
N ARG A 382 12.24 3.77 -3.55
CA ARG A 382 11.08 4.51 -3.01
C ARG A 382 11.59 5.63 -2.10
N PHE A 383 12.25 6.63 -2.67
CA PHE A 383 13.02 7.62 -1.91
C PHE A 383 12.15 8.54 -1.05
N LEU A 384 10.98 8.95 -1.54
CA LEU A 384 10.00 9.71 -0.77
C LEU A 384 9.47 8.93 0.43
N ASP A 385 9.23 7.63 0.27
CA ASP A 385 8.80 6.78 1.38
C ASP A 385 9.94 6.57 2.39
N ALA A 386 11.17 6.39 1.91
CA ALA A 386 12.37 6.30 2.75
C ALA A 386 12.54 7.53 3.63
N GLN A 387 12.44 8.73 3.03
CA GLN A 387 12.52 9.98 3.76
C GLN A 387 11.41 10.10 4.81
N ARG A 388 10.17 9.73 4.45
CA ARG A 388 9.04 9.78 5.39
C ARG A 388 9.23 8.84 6.58
N PHE A 389 9.71 7.62 6.34
CA PHE A 389 10.03 6.69 7.41
C PHE A 389 11.17 7.20 8.31
N ALA A 390 12.19 7.83 7.74
CA ALA A 390 13.28 8.43 8.52
C ALA A 390 12.79 9.61 9.39
N GLU A 391 11.86 10.43 8.88
CA GLU A 391 11.22 11.50 9.66
C GLU A 391 10.40 10.95 10.84
N GLN A 392 9.62 9.90 10.61
CA GLN A 392 8.85 9.22 11.67
C GLN A 392 9.80 8.56 12.68
N ALA A 393 10.85 7.89 12.21
CA ALA A 393 11.88 7.29 13.06
C ALA A 393 12.56 8.35 13.94
N LYS A 394 12.87 9.53 13.40
CA LYS A 394 13.46 10.65 14.15
C LYS A 394 12.56 11.11 15.29
N GLN A 395 11.26 11.26 15.03
CA GLN A 395 10.29 11.66 16.07
C GLN A 395 10.19 10.60 17.18
N LEU A 396 10.23 9.32 16.82
CA LEU A 396 10.16 8.21 17.77
C LEU A 396 11.47 8.00 18.54
N ALA A 397 12.61 8.36 17.95
CA ALA A 397 13.95 8.22 18.53
C ALA A 397 14.34 9.38 19.45
N ALA A 398 13.43 10.29 19.83
CA ALA A 398 13.77 11.55 20.50
C ALA A 398 14.64 11.40 21.77
N THR A 399 14.63 10.25 22.44
CA THR A 399 15.44 9.93 23.62
C THR A 399 16.68 9.06 23.35
N ASP A 400 16.88 8.58 22.11
CA ASP A 400 18.00 7.74 21.68
C ASP A 400 18.95 8.55 20.78
N LEU A 401 19.92 9.24 21.41
CA LEU A 401 20.82 10.17 20.73
C LEU A 401 21.71 9.50 19.66
N GLU A 402 22.11 8.24 19.88
CA GLU A 402 22.93 7.50 18.92
C GLU A 402 22.11 7.16 17.67
N LEU A 403 20.87 6.70 17.85
CA LEU A 403 19.96 6.43 16.75
C LEU A 403 19.60 7.72 15.99
N LEU A 404 19.36 8.83 16.68
CA LEU A 404 19.11 10.14 16.06
C LEU A 404 20.26 10.56 15.14
N ALA A 405 21.51 10.50 15.63
CA ALA A 405 22.67 10.87 14.82
C ALA A 405 22.79 10.01 13.56
N ARG A 406 22.46 8.71 13.65
CA ARG A 406 22.44 7.79 12.50
C ARG A 406 21.33 8.14 11.51
N ILE A 407 20.12 8.42 12.00
CA ILE A 407 18.98 8.82 11.16
C ILE A 407 19.29 10.12 10.43
N GLU A 408 19.81 11.13 11.12
CA GLU A 408 20.11 12.45 10.54
C GLU A 408 21.20 12.36 9.46
N LYS A 409 22.28 11.64 9.74
CA LYS A 409 23.31 11.36 8.73
C LYS A 409 22.69 10.73 7.49
N ARG A 410 21.78 9.77 7.68
CA ARG A 410 21.16 9.05 6.57
C ARG A 410 20.17 9.91 5.79
N GLN A 411 19.42 10.80 6.43
CA GLN A 411 18.56 11.77 5.75
C GLN A 411 19.36 12.70 4.83
N ILE A 412 20.56 13.13 5.24
CA ILE A 412 21.46 13.91 4.37
C ILE A 412 21.85 13.10 3.12
N GLU A 413 22.14 11.80 3.28
CA GLU A 413 22.46 10.91 2.17
C GLU A 413 21.25 10.62 1.26
N PHE A 414 20.03 10.65 1.80
CA PHE A 414 18.79 10.48 1.03
C PHE A 414 18.45 11.69 0.15
N GLU A 415 18.76 12.90 0.63
CA GLU A 415 18.26 14.15 0.04
C GLU A 415 18.46 14.27 -1.48
N PRO A 416 19.63 13.92 -2.07
CA PRO A 416 19.79 13.99 -3.53
C PRO A 416 18.78 13.13 -4.30
N SER A 417 18.51 11.91 -3.82
CA SER A 417 17.56 10.98 -4.46
C SER A 417 16.11 11.40 -4.23
N VAL A 418 15.81 11.92 -3.03
CA VAL A 418 14.50 12.49 -2.68
C VAL A 418 14.17 13.70 -3.55
N SER A 419 15.11 14.62 -3.68
CA SER A 419 14.96 15.80 -4.53
C SER A 419 14.78 15.42 -6.01
N ALA A 420 15.53 14.42 -6.49
CA ALA A 420 15.37 13.90 -7.84
C ALA A 420 13.97 13.28 -8.05
N GLU A 421 13.46 12.47 -7.10
CA GLU A 421 12.10 11.90 -7.19
C GLU A 421 11.02 12.98 -7.17
N LYS A 422 11.15 14.00 -6.32
CA LYS A 422 10.22 15.15 -6.27
C LYS A 422 10.16 15.88 -7.61
N ALA A 423 11.29 16.06 -8.28
CA ALA A 423 11.38 16.76 -9.55
C ALA A 423 10.68 16.00 -10.69
N VAL A 424 10.72 14.66 -10.68
CA VAL A 424 10.08 13.83 -11.72
C VAL A 424 8.62 13.48 -11.44
N ARG A 425 8.16 13.56 -10.19
CA ARG A 425 6.77 13.22 -9.82
C ARG A 425 5.72 13.86 -10.74
N PRO A 426 5.76 15.18 -11.02
CA PRO A 426 4.77 15.81 -11.91
C PRO A 426 4.86 15.32 -13.36
N LEU A 427 6.03 14.82 -13.78
CA LEU A 427 6.26 14.28 -15.14
C LEU A 427 5.81 12.81 -15.25
N MET A 428 5.87 12.06 -14.15
CA MET A 428 5.32 10.69 -14.03
C MET A 428 3.80 10.69 -14.01
N ASP A 429 3.19 11.72 -13.40
CA ASP A 429 1.74 11.87 -13.31
C ASP A 429 1.11 12.37 -14.63
N GLN A 430 1.93 12.80 -15.61
CA GLN A 430 1.45 13.17 -16.94
C GLN A 430 1.00 11.92 -17.73
N PRO A 431 -0.12 12.00 -18.47
CA PRO A 431 -0.55 10.95 -19.38
C PRO A 431 0.57 10.52 -20.34
N ASN A 432 0.68 9.22 -20.61
CA ASN A 432 1.76 8.66 -21.45
C ASN A 432 1.76 9.17 -22.90
N ASP A 433 0.64 9.69 -23.39
CA ASP A 433 0.46 10.28 -24.72
C ASP A 433 0.83 11.78 -24.78
N SER A 434 1.12 12.40 -23.63
CA SER A 434 1.58 13.79 -23.58
C SER A 434 2.98 13.89 -24.19
N LYS A 435 3.12 14.75 -25.21
CA LYS A 435 4.43 15.02 -25.83
C LYS A 435 5.33 15.73 -24.82
N ARG A 436 6.37 15.05 -24.35
CA ARG A 436 7.39 15.60 -23.44
C ARG A 436 8.42 16.40 -24.22
N SER A 437 8.95 17.47 -23.61
CA SER A 437 10.09 18.20 -24.16
C SER A 437 11.40 17.43 -23.93
N PRO A 438 12.48 17.73 -24.70
CA PRO A 438 13.78 17.10 -24.47
C PRO A 438 14.30 17.27 -23.05
N GLN A 439 14.03 18.42 -22.42
CA GLN A 439 14.38 18.69 -21.02
C GLN A 439 13.64 17.76 -20.05
N GLN A 440 12.34 17.54 -20.28
CA GLN A 440 11.52 16.65 -19.44
C GLN A 440 11.96 15.18 -19.58
N ASN A 441 12.28 14.77 -20.80
CA ASN A 441 12.84 13.45 -21.08
C ASN A 441 14.20 13.26 -20.41
N GLU A 442 15.08 14.26 -20.47
CA GLU A 442 16.36 14.18 -19.79
C GLU A 442 16.19 14.07 -18.27
N VAL A 443 15.32 14.88 -17.66
CA VAL A 443 15.09 14.82 -16.20
C VAL A 443 14.55 13.44 -15.76
N LEU A 444 13.59 12.88 -16.50
CA LEU A 444 13.09 11.51 -16.27
C LEU A 444 14.20 10.46 -16.49
N GLY A 445 14.94 10.59 -17.59
CA GLY A 445 16.00 9.68 -17.97
C GLY A 445 17.12 9.61 -16.94
N ARG A 446 17.60 10.76 -16.46
CA ARG A 446 18.61 10.86 -15.40
C ARG A 446 18.09 10.29 -14.09
N PHE A 447 16.84 10.55 -13.72
CA PHE A 447 16.25 9.93 -12.53
C PHE A 447 16.26 8.41 -12.64
N TYR A 448 15.67 7.83 -13.70
CA TYR A 448 15.58 6.39 -13.84
C TYR A 448 16.96 5.72 -13.97
N ALA A 449 17.83 6.22 -14.85
CA ALA A 449 19.16 5.63 -15.08
C ALA A 449 20.12 5.87 -13.91
N PHE A 450 20.21 7.11 -13.42
CA PHE A 450 21.29 7.49 -12.50
C PHE A 450 20.89 7.45 -11.02
N THR A 451 19.61 7.71 -10.72
CA THR A 451 19.10 7.69 -9.34
C THR A 451 18.54 6.30 -9.01
N SER A 452 17.59 5.82 -9.80
CA SER A 452 16.86 4.57 -9.56
C SER A 452 17.54 3.32 -10.14
N ARG A 453 18.60 3.49 -10.95
CA ARG A 453 19.36 2.42 -11.63
C ARG A 453 18.53 1.52 -12.55
N GLN A 454 17.37 2.01 -12.99
CA GLN A 454 16.51 1.40 -13.99
C GLN A 454 16.97 1.85 -15.37
N TRP A 455 18.09 1.27 -15.83
CA TRP A 455 18.76 1.68 -17.06
C TRP A 455 17.86 1.63 -18.28
N ASP A 456 17.14 0.53 -18.53
CA ASP A 456 16.31 0.41 -19.73
C ASP A 456 15.25 1.52 -19.83
N GLN A 457 14.57 1.80 -18.71
CA GLN A 457 13.62 2.91 -18.63
C GLN A 457 14.31 4.26 -18.77
N GLY A 458 15.44 4.47 -18.09
CA GLY A 458 16.19 5.72 -18.20
C GLY A 458 16.69 6.01 -19.61
N LEU A 459 17.30 5.01 -20.26
CA LEU A 459 17.80 5.09 -21.63
C LEU A 459 16.68 5.43 -22.62
N SER A 460 15.48 4.86 -22.42
CA SER A 460 14.32 5.15 -23.27
C SER A 460 13.90 6.62 -23.27
N TYR A 461 14.15 7.35 -22.17
CA TYR A 461 13.94 8.80 -22.10
C TYR A 461 15.19 9.58 -22.51
N LEU A 462 16.39 9.13 -22.10
CA LEU A 462 17.65 9.84 -22.41
C LEU A 462 17.94 9.93 -23.92
N GLN A 463 17.51 8.95 -24.72
CA GLN A 463 17.63 9.01 -26.19
C GLN A 463 16.84 10.17 -26.84
N ASP A 464 15.90 10.77 -26.10
CA ASP A 464 15.13 11.94 -26.51
C ASP A 464 15.45 13.15 -25.61
N GLY A 465 16.58 13.12 -24.89
CA GLY A 465 17.04 14.15 -23.96
C GLY A 465 17.64 15.39 -24.64
N GLU A 466 18.00 16.40 -23.83
CA GLU A 466 18.57 17.67 -24.32
C GLU A 466 20.07 17.56 -24.60
N ASP A 467 20.85 17.00 -23.68
CA ASP A 467 22.30 16.76 -23.79
C ASP A 467 22.59 15.79 -24.95
N GLU A 468 23.23 16.31 -26.00
CA GLU A 468 23.55 15.58 -27.21
C GLU A 468 24.50 14.39 -26.97
N ALA A 469 25.49 14.53 -26.09
CA ALA A 469 26.44 13.47 -25.79
C ALA A 469 25.76 12.34 -25.00
N LEU A 470 24.92 12.70 -24.03
CA LEU A 470 24.15 11.72 -23.26
C LEU A 470 23.08 11.03 -24.11
N ARG A 471 22.44 11.77 -25.02
CA ARG A 471 21.47 11.25 -25.96
C ARG A 471 22.06 10.19 -26.88
N GLU A 472 23.23 10.46 -27.47
CA GLU A 472 23.91 9.48 -28.32
C GLU A 472 24.39 8.26 -27.53
N LEU A 473 24.92 8.46 -26.32
CA LEU A 473 25.26 7.36 -25.41
C LEU A 473 24.04 6.46 -25.13
N ALA A 474 22.89 7.08 -24.83
CA ALA A 474 21.67 6.35 -24.55
C ALA A 474 21.18 5.55 -25.76
N ARG A 475 21.24 6.13 -26.97
CA ARG A 475 20.86 5.45 -28.21
C ARG A 475 21.75 4.25 -28.52
N LEU A 476 23.06 4.38 -28.33
CA LEU A 476 24.02 3.30 -28.57
C LEU A 476 23.87 2.17 -27.55
N ASP A 477 23.59 2.53 -26.30
CA ASP A 477 23.37 1.57 -25.21
C ASP A 477 22.05 0.80 -25.40
N LEU A 478 20.96 1.51 -25.72
CA LEU A 478 19.65 0.91 -26.00
C LEU A 478 19.63 0.01 -27.25
N ALA A 479 20.58 0.21 -28.18
CA ALA A 479 20.76 -0.66 -29.33
C ALA A 479 21.31 -2.06 -28.97
N ASP A 480 21.71 -2.28 -27.71
CA ASP A 480 22.23 -3.53 -27.16
C ASP A 480 23.26 -4.21 -28.09
N PRO A 481 24.43 -3.58 -28.31
CA PRO A 481 25.40 -4.03 -29.30
C PRO A 481 25.91 -5.44 -28.96
N ALA A 482 25.85 -6.36 -29.92
CA ALA A 482 26.32 -7.74 -29.74
C ALA A 482 27.85 -7.91 -29.91
N ASP A 483 28.51 -7.00 -30.62
CA ASP A 483 29.95 -7.05 -30.90
C ASP A 483 30.78 -6.64 -29.66
N PRO A 484 31.70 -7.50 -29.16
CA PRO A 484 32.50 -7.20 -27.97
C PRO A 484 33.33 -5.92 -28.06
N LEU A 485 33.83 -5.58 -29.26
CA LEU A 485 34.60 -4.36 -29.45
C LEU A 485 33.72 -3.11 -29.35
N GLN A 486 32.50 -3.15 -29.90
CA GLN A 486 31.51 -2.09 -29.72
C GLN A 486 31.09 -1.94 -28.25
N GLN A 487 30.86 -3.04 -27.54
CA GLN A 487 30.55 -3.04 -26.11
C GLN A 487 31.66 -2.38 -25.27
N SER A 488 32.92 -2.73 -25.52
CA SER A 488 34.06 -2.10 -24.83
C SER A 488 34.18 -0.61 -25.15
N LYS A 489 33.95 -0.20 -26.41
CA LYS A 489 33.93 1.22 -26.78
C LYS A 489 32.79 1.97 -26.11
N LEU A 490 31.62 1.35 -25.97
CA LEU A 490 30.49 1.92 -25.23
C LEU A 490 30.82 2.07 -23.74
N ALA A 491 31.45 1.07 -23.14
CA ALA A 491 31.96 1.13 -21.78
C ALA A 491 32.88 2.34 -21.56
N ASP A 492 33.84 2.53 -22.47
CA ASP A 492 34.75 3.67 -22.45
C ASP A 492 34.05 5.02 -22.61
N ARG A 493 33.06 5.11 -23.50
CA ARG A 493 32.28 6.33 -23.68
C ARG A 493 31.48 6.68 -22.43
N TRP A 494 30.86 5.70 -21.77
CA TRP A 494 30.22 5.95 -20.48
C TRP A 494 31.23 6.45 -19.45
N ARG A 495 32.39 5.78 -19.29
CA ARG A 495 33.43 6.21 -18.34
C ARG A 495 33.90 7.66 -18.55
N THR A 496 34.07 8.04 -19.81
CA THR A 496 34.61 9.36 -20.19
C THR A 496 33.55 10.44 -20.30
N TYR A 497 32.27 10.12 -20.11
CA TYR A 497 31.18 11.09 -20.13
C TYR A 497 31.33 12.09 -18.98
N GLY A 498 31.63 13.34 -19.36
CA GLY A 498 31.90 14.45 -18.43
C GLY A 498 30.67 15.18 -17.90
N GLY A 499 29.46 14.75 -18.27
CA GLY A 499 28.21 15.40 -17.88
C GLY A 499 27.59 15.05 -16.50
N PRO A 500 28.11 14.14 -15.64
CA PRO A 500 27.55 14.00 -14.29
C PRO A 500 27.83 15.22 -13.42
N THR A 501 26.77 15.70 -12.77
CA THR A 501 26.79 16.90 -11.91
C THR A 501 26.90 16.58 -10.43
N THR A 502 26.63 15.33 -10.05
CA THR A 502 26.68 14.86 -8.66
C THR A 502 27.55 13.61 -8.51
N PRO A 503 28.09 13.33 -7.29
CA PRO A 503 28.78 12.06 -7.02
C PRO A 503 27.92 10.82 -7.29
N GLN A 504 26.60 10.90 -7.07
CA GLN A 504 25.66 9.79 -7.30
C GLN A 504 25.51 9.48 -8.80
N GLU A 505 25.36 10.51 -9.63
CA GLU A 505 25.31 10.34 -11.09
C GLU A 505 26.63 9.75 -11.62
N ARG A 506 27.76 10.27 -11.15
CA ARG A 506 29.08 9.74 -11.52
C ARG A 506 29.20 8.25 -11.20
N LEU A 507 28.78 7.84 -10.01
CA LEU A 507 28.76 6.44 -9.62
C LEU A 507 27.85 5.59 -10.53
N ALA A 508 26.72 6.13 -11.01
CA ALA A 508 25.86 5.42 -11.96
C ALA A 508 26.54 5.16 -13.28
N ILE A 509 27.16 6.20 -13.83
CA ILE A 509 27.86 6.15 -15.09
C ILE A 509 29.07 5.20 -15.02
N GLU A 510 29.83 5.24 -13.92
CA GLU A 510 30.92 4.31 -13.66
C GLU A 510 30.41 2.85 -13.60
N GLN A 511 29.27 2.60 -12.97
CA GLN A 511 28.67 1.26 -12.92
C GLN A 511 28.19 0.78 -14.30
N ARG A 512 27.57 1.65 -15.11
CA ARG A 512 27.16 1.26 -16.47
C ARG A 512 28.36 1.01 -17.37
N SER A 513 29.41 1.80 -17.22
CA SER A 513 30.69 1.54 -17.87
C SER A 513 31.24 0.17 -17.50
N ARG A 514 31.30 -0.14 -16.20
CA ARG A 514 31.76 -1.45 -15.71
C ARG A 514 30.93 -2.61 -16.27
N TYR A 515 29.59 -2.51 -16.26
CA TYR A 515 28.71 -3.51 -16.85
C TYR A 515 29.13 -3.87 -18.29
N TRP A 516 29.36 -2.86 -19.13
CA TRP A 516 29.76 -3.10 -20.52
C TRP A 516 31.19 -3.66 -20.65
N PHE A 517 32.11 -3.30 -19.76
CA PHE A 517 33.42 -3.96 -19.68
C PHE A 517 33.30 -5.43 -19.29
N ASP A 518 32.49 -5.76 -18.28
CA ASP A 518 32.32 -7.13 -17.79
C ASP A 518 31.73 -8.05 -18.86
N VAL A 519 30.83 -7.53 -19.70
CA VAL A 519 30.23 -8.28 -20.82
C VAL A 519 31.21 -8.45 -21.99
N SER A 520 32.07 -7.45 -22.25
CA SER A 520 32.96 -7.43 -23.42
C SER A 520 34.28 -8.18 -23.19
N ILE A 521 34.96 -7.93 -22.06
CA ILE A 521 36.32 -8.45 -21.76
C ILE A 521 36.47 -9.95 -21.99
N PRO A 522 35.55 -10.83 -21.55
CA PRO A 522 35.69 -12.28 -21.75
C PRO A 522 35.73 -12.71 -23.22
N LYS A 523 35.19 -11.90 -24.13
CA LYS A 523 35.07 -12.18 -25.56
C LYS A 523 36.13 -11.45 -26.40
N LEU A 524 36.83 -10.49 -25.82
CA LEU A 524 37.91 -9.76 -26.46
C LEU A 524 39.22 -10.59 -26.48
N GLN A 525 40.08 -10.30 -27.46
CA GLN A 525 41.38 -10.94 -27.60
C GLN A 525 42.50 -9.89 -27.76
N GLY A 526 43.74 -10.31 -27.52
CA GLY A 526 44.92 -9.50 -27.78
C GLY A 526 44.91 -8.14 -27.06
N GLN A 527 45.27 -7.09 -27.81
CA GLN A 527 45.41 -5.73 -27.28
C GLN A 527 44.09 -5.13 -26.82
N ASP A 528 42.97 -5.43 -27.48
CA ASP A 528 41.67 -4.88 -27.12
C ASP A 528 41.24 -5.34 -25.73
N ARG A 529 41.51 -6.62 -25.39
CA ARG A 529 41.26 -7.14 -24.05
C ARG A 529 42.12 -6.45 -22.99
N ILE A 530 43.41 -6.24 -23.26
CA ILE A 530 44.33 -5.60 -22.32
C ILE A 530 43.89 -4.16 -22.05
N ALA A 531 43.54 -3.41 -23.10
CA ALA A 531 43.07 -2.03 -22.98
C ALA A 531 41.75 -1.92 -22.20
N ALA A 532 40.82 -2.85 -22.44
CA ALA A 532 39.55 -2.91 -21.71
C ALA A 532 39.76 -3.26 -20.22
N GLU A 533 40.64 -4.23 -19.91
CA GLU A 533 40.98 -4.59 -18.54
C GLU A 533 41.69 -3.44 -17.79
N GLU A 534 42.59 -2.71 -18.46
CA GLU A 534 43.22 -1.52 -17.89
C GLU A 534 42.19 -0.42 -17.62
N SER A 535 41.27 -0.22 -18.57
CA SER A 535 40.22 0.78 -18.45
C SER A 535 39.25 0.48 -17.31
N LEU A 536 38.88 -0.78 -17.12
CA LEU A 536 38.09 -1.26 -15.99
C LEU A 536 38.80 -1.04 -14.64
N ARG A 537 40.14 -1.17 -14.58
CA ARG A 537 40.92 -0.90 -13.35
C ARG A 537 40.94 0.58 -12.96
N GLN A 538 40.72 1.49 -13.91
CA GLN A 538 40.67 2.93 -13.65
C GLN A 538 39.31 3.38 -13.11
N LEU A 539 38.27 2.55 -13.23
CA LEU A 539 36.97 2.84 -12.62
C LEU A 539 37.06 2.71 -11.10
N ARG A 540 36.42 3.64 -10.39
CA ARG A 540 36.33 3.60 -8.93
C ARG A 540 35.47 2.40 -8.53
N THR A 541 36.01 1.52 -7.71
CA THR A 541 35.20 0.51 -7.03
C THR A 541 34.85 1.06 -5.64
N PRO A 542 33.56 1.16 -5.25
CA PRO A 542 33.19 1.51 -3.89
C PRO A 542 33.76 0.47 -2.93
N SER A 543 34.61 0.92 -2.00
CA SER A 543 35.12 0.07 -0.94
C SER A 543 34.05 -0.06 0.14
N GLU A 544 33.65 -1.28 0.46
CA GLU A 544 32.72 -1.59 1.55
C GLU A 544 33.44 -2.34 2.67
N GLU A 545 33.00 -2.12 3.91
CA GLU A 545 33.51 -2.80 5.08
C GLU A 545 32.42 -3.71 5.68
N ILE A 546 32.75 -4.99 5.84
CA ILE A 546 31.95 -5.96 6.57
C ILE A 546 32.61 -6.20 7.91
N ARG A 547 31.93 -5.87 8.99
CA ARG A 547 32.44 -5.98 10.37
C ARG A 547 31.96 -7.27 11.02
N PHE A 548 32.89 -8.00 11.60
CA PHE A 548 32.65 -9.26 12.29
C PHE A 548 33.00 -9.13 13.76
N LYS A 549 32.09 -9.60 14.62
CA LYS A 549 32.36 -9.90 16.02
C LYS A 549 31.83 -11.28 16.34
N LEU A 550 32.59 -12.13 17.03
CA LEU A 550 32.12 -13.45 17.48
C LEU A 550 32.92 -13.96 18.66
N LYS A 551 32.35 -14.90 19.41
CA LYS A 551 33.09 -15.77 20.32
C LYS A 551 33.44 -17.08 19.63
N LEU A 552 34.70 -17.44 19.63
CA LEU A 552 35.20 -18.65 18.98
C LEU A 552 35.90 -19.55 19.99
N GLU A 553 35.55 -20.85 19.96
CA GLU A 553 36.29 -21.91 20.64
C GLU A 553 36.51 -23.06 19.64
N GLY A 554 37.70 -23.15 19.06
CA GLY A 554 38.05 -24.10 18.01
C GLY A 554 38.26 -23.45 16.65
N ARG A 555 37.96 -24.18 15.56
CA ARG A 555 38.32 -23.78 14.20
C ARG A 555 37.14 -23.86 13.24
N GLY A 556 37.03 -22.85 12.40
CA GLY A 556 36.12 -22.84 11.27
C GLY A 556 36.58 -21.94 10.15
N ARG A 557 35.71 -21.79 9.15
CA ARG A 557 35.95 -21.01 7.95
C ARG A 557 34.70 -20.24 7.56
N LEU A 558 34.90 -19.00 7.14
CA LEU A 558 33.91 -18.20 6.42
C LEU A 558 34.18 -18.28 4.92
N GLU A 559 33.15 -18.65 4.16
CA GLU A 559 33.13 -18.57 2.71
C GLU A 559 32.11 -17.52 2.29
N ILE A 560 32.54 -16.48 1.57
CA ILE A 560 31.71 -15.32 1.27
C ILE A 560 31.76 -15.04 -0.23
N ASP A 561 30.60 -14.82 -0.83
CA ASP A 561 30.42 -14.34 -2.20
C ASP A 561 29.32 -13.25 -2.23
N SER A 562 28.93 -12.82 -3.44
CA SER A 562 27.90 -11.79 -3.63
C SER A 562 26.50 -12.22 -3.16
N GLU A 563 26.22 -13.51 -3.08
CA GLU A 563 24.90 -14.06 -2.78
C GLU A 563 24.76 -14.46 -1.31
N ARG A 564 25.83 -14.98 -0.70
CA ARG A 564 25.77 -15.53 0.64
C ARG A 564 27.13 -15.60 1.34
N MET A 565 27.03 -15.79 2.64
CA MET A 565 28.13 -16.11 3.54
C MET A 565 27.83 -17.44 4.22
N ASN A 566 28.78 -18.36 4.25
CA ASN A 566 28.63 -19.68 4.83
C ASN A 566 29.72 -19.94 5.88
N TRP A 567 29.32 -20.47 7.03
CA TRP A 567 30.23 -20.96 8.05
C TRP A 567 30.46 -22.47 7.88
N VAL A 568 31.72 -22.87 7.81
CA VAL A 568 32.15 -24.26 7.79
C VAL A 568 32.89 -24.55 9.09
N GLN A 569 32.29 -25.38 9.95
CA GLN A 569 32.94 -25.82 11.19
C GLN A 569 33.94 -26.94 10.89
N TYR A 570 35.14 -26.87 11.48
CA TYR A 570 36.11 -27.97 11.43
C TYR A 570 36.19 -28.75 12.74
N TYR A 571 36.45 -28.08 13.87
CA TYR A 571 36.49 -28.69 15.20
C TYR A 571 36.23 -27.66 16.30
N GLY A 572 35.90 -28.12 17.50
CA GLY A 572 35.46 -27.26 18.61
C GLY A 572 33.98 -26.88 18.51
N GLN A 573 33.57 -25.86 19.26
CA GLN A 573 32.18 -25.40 19.27
C GLN A 573 31.92 -24.45 18.11
N ALA A 574 30.67 -24.42 17.62
CA ALA A 574 30.23 -23.40 16.69
C ALA A 574 30.34 -22.03 17.37
N PRO A 575 30.82 -21.00 16.68
CA PRO A 575 30.97 -19.69 17.29
C PRO A 575 29.63 -19.14 17.75
N THR A 576 29.67 -18.44 18.88
CA THR A 576 28.51 -17.83 19.53
C THR A 576 28.61 -16.31 19.46
N GLU A 577 27.51 -15.61 19.74
CA GLU A 577 27.48 -14.14 19.77
C GLU A 577 27.97 -13.49 18.45
N ILE A 578 27.74 -14.16 17.31
CA ILE A 578 28.18 -13.68 16.01
C ILE A 578 27.36 -12.45 15.61
N LEU A 579 28.05 -11.34 15.37
CA LEU A 579 27.52 -10.13 14.78
C LEU A 579 28.21 -9.87 13.44
N VAL A 580 27.41 -9.69 12.39
CA VAL A 580 27.84 -9.21 11.08
C VAL A 580 27.22 -7.83 10.88
N ASN A 581 28.03 -6.78 10.75
CA ASN A 581 27.56 -5.38 10.69
C ASN A 581 26.59 -5.03 11.85
N SER A 582 26.94 -5.47 13.06
CA SER A 582 26.13 -5.32 14.28
C SER A 582 24.79 -6.07 14.27
N ARG A 583 24.55 -6.97 13.31
CA ARG A 583 23.35 -7.82 13.25
C ARG A 583 23.68 -9.25 13.68
N PRO A 584 22.85 -9.89 14.53
CA PRO A 584 23.13 -11.24 14.99
C PRO A 584 22.95 -12.27 13.87
N TRP A 585 23.90 -13.21 13.77
CA TRP A 585 23.80 -14.39 12.92
C TRP A 585 23.85 -15.65 13.79
N LYS A 586 22.73 -16.37 13.85
CA LYS A 586 22.60 -17.59 14.64
C LYS A 586 22.90 -18.83 13.79
N LEU A 587 24.10 -19.39 13.95
CA LEU A 587 24.50 -20.61 13.23
C LEU A 587 23.65 -21.83 13.57
N SER A 588 23.02 -21.86 14.75
CA SER A 588 22.09 -22.93 15.15
C SER A 588 20.83 -22.97 14.30
N GLU A 589 20.42 -21.84 13.71
CA GLU A 589 19.26 -21.75 12.83
C GLU A 589 19.68 -22.01 11.38
N SER A 590 20.75 -21.36 10.92
CA SER A 590 21.31 -21.59 9.58
C SER A 590 22.82 -21.31 9.54
N PRO A 591 23.64 -22.25 9.03
CA PRO A 591 25.06 -22.02 8.80
C PRO A 591 25.35 -21.12 7.59
N SER A 592 24.31 -20.70 6.86
CA SER A 592 24.39 -19.77 5.73
C SER A 592 23.57 -18.50 5.99
N LEU A 593 24.14 -17.34 5.68
CA LEU A 593 23.54 -16.02 5.72
C LEU A 593 23.41 -15.49 4.28
N HIS A 594 22.18 -15.26 3.81
CA HIS A 594 21.93 -14.75 2.47
C HIS A 594 22.10 -13.23 2.41
N ASN A 595 22.69 -12.71 1.33
CA ASN A 595 22.92 -11.28 1.11
C ASN A 595 21.65 -10.55 0.60
N GLN A 596 20.56 -10.64 1.36
CA GLN A 596 19.26 -10.08 1.00
C GLN A 596 18.52 -9.50 2.21
N ASP A 597 17.59 -8.57 1.97
CA ASP A 597 16.70 -7.98 2.97
C ASP A 597 17.39 -7.62 4.30
N VAL A 598 16.95 -8.25 5.39
CA VAL A 598 17.42 -8.04 6.77
C VAL A 598 18.76 -8.73 7.06
N SER A 599 19.17 -9.70 6.25
CA SER A 599 20.46 -10.42 6.38
C SER A 599 21.55 -9.90 5.43
N ARG A 600 21.25 -8.85 4.65
CA ARG A 600 22.21 -8.17 3.77
C ARG A 600 23.46 -7.73 4.53
N PHE A 601 24.63 -8.21 4.09
CA PHE A 601 25.93 -7.90 4.68
C PHE A 601 26.82 -7.06 3.77
N ALA A 602 26.51 -6.99 2.47
CA ALA A 602 27.16 -6.13 1.49
C ALA A 602 26.13 -5.60 0.50
N SER A 603 26.40 -4.48 -0.17
CA SER A 603 25.53 -4.03 -1.26
C SER A 603 25.52 -5.07 -2.40
N GLN A 604 24.45 -5.09 -3.21
CA GLN A 604 24.40 -5.91 -4.43
C GLN A 604 25.48 -5.51 -5.46
N GLN A 605 26.11 -4.36 -5.26
CA GLN A 605 27.09 -3.77 -6.15
C GLN A 605 28.52 -4.00 -5.62
N ALA A 606 28.66 -4.66 -4.46
CA ALA A 606 29.94 -4.92 -3.83
C ALA A 606 30.71 -5.99 -4.59
N GLU A 607 31.96 -5.71 -4.92
CA GLU A 607 32.83 -6.68 -5.56
C GLU A 607 33.71 -7.39 -4.54
N PHE A 608 33.63 -8.72 -4.57
CA PHE A 608 34.45 -9.61 -3.74
C PHE A 608 35.83 -9.89 -4.38
N ARG A 609 36.30 -8.96 -5.21
CA ARG A 609 37.61 -8.97 -5.85
C ARG A 609 38.60 -8.22 -4.96
N ASP A 610 39.79 -8.79 -4.80
CA ASP A 610 40.89 -8.23 -4.00
C ASP A 610 40.48 -7.83 -2.56
N PRO A 611 39.93 -8.77 -1.77
CA PRO A 611 39.51 -8.48 -0.40
C PRO A 611 40.71 -8.08 0.49
N GLY A 612 40.47 -7.13 1.40
CA GLY A 612 41.36 -6.77 2.50
C GLY A 612 40.84 -7.31 3.82
N LEU A 613 41.73 -7.73 4.72
CA LEU A 613 41.36 -8.17 6.07
C LEU A 613 42.12 -7.36 7.10
N ASN A 614 41.39 -6.66 7.97
CA ASN A 614 41.94 -5.93 9.11
C ASN A 614 41.46 -6.58 10.42
N ARG A 615 42.37 -7.23 11.14
CA ARG A 615 42.08 -7.83 12.45
C ARG A 615 42.15 -6.77 13.54
N ILE A 616 41.07 -6.62 14.31
CA ILE A 616 40.98 -5.69 15.44
C ILE A 616 41.35 -6.41 16.75
N HIS A 617 40.74 -7.57 16.99
CA HIS A 617 40.86 -8.31 18.25
C HIS A 617 40.76 -9.84 18.05
N GLY A 618 41.11 -10.60 19.10
CA GLY A 618 41.17 -12.07 19.15
C GLY A 618 42.59 -12.53 19.47
N ARG A 619 42.74 -13.63 20.21
CA ARG A 619 44.06 -14.12 20.65
C ARG A 619 44.80 -14.99 19.63
N SER A 620 44.10 -15.73 18.78
CA SER A 620 44.70 -16.70 17.86
C SER A 620 44.61 -16.23 16.38
N MET A 621 44.10 -17.05 15.46
CA MET A 621 44.26 -16.86 14.01
C MET A 621 42.97 -16.35 13.35
N VAL A 622 43.11 -15.30 12.52
CA VAL A 622 42.12 -14.87 11.52
C VAL A 622 42.89 -14.54 10.24
N VAL A 623 42.74 -15.36 9.20
CA VAL A 623 43.57 -15.28 7.98
C VAL A 623 42.70 -15.33 6.74
N LEU A 624 42.91 -14.38 5.84
CA LEU A 624 42.33 -14.35 4.51
C LEU A 624 43.16 -15.22 3.55
N GLN A 625 42.53 -16.18 2.87
CA GLN A 625 43.19 -16.97 1.83
C GLN A 625 43.36 -16.15 0.54
N ARG A 626 44.43 -16.43 -0.23
CA ARG A 626 44.62 -15.83 -1.56
C ARG A 626 43.43 -16.22 -2.47
N SER A 627 42.75 -15.21 -2.98
CA SER A 627 41.39 -15.28 -3.53
C SER A 627 41.31 -16.02 -4.86
N ARG A 628 40.16 -16.66 -5.09
CA ARG A 628 39.61 -16.86 -6.44
C ARG A 628 38.73 -15.65 -6.75
N PRO A 629 38.68 -15.16 -8.01
CA PRO A 629 37.78 -14.05 -8.36
C PRO A 629 36.34 -14.32 -7.88
N GLY A 630 35.76 -13.35 -7.17
CA GLY A 630 34.37 -13.42 -6.69
C GLY A 630 34.11 -14.26 -5.43
N LYS A 631 35.14 -14.86 -4.82
CA LYS A 631 35.00 -15.62 -3.56
C LYS A 631 36.06 -15.23 -2.53
N VAL A 632 35.62 -14.88 -1.33
CA VAL A 632 36.45 -14.60 -0.16
C VAL A 632 36.42 -15.79 0.78
N ILE A 633 37.58 -16.22 1.26
CA ILE A 633 37.70 -17.29 2.25
C ILE A 633 38.54 -16.81 3.42
N ILE A 634 37.95 -16.83 4.63
CA ILE A 634 38.63 -16.47 5.87
C ILE A 634 38.68 -17.72 6.76
N ASP A 635 39.88 -18.16 7.12
CA ASP A 635 40.07 -19.21 8.12
C ASP A 635 40.24 -18.58 9.51
N LEU A 636 39.49 -19.11 10.49
CA LEU A 636 39.58 -18.70 11.88
C LEU A 636 39.93 -19.91 12.74
N ALA A 637 40.86 -19.74 13.68
CA ALA A 637 41.19 -20.77 14.65
C ALA A 637 41.52 -20.15 16.00
N ASP A 638 40.86 -20.62 17.04
CA ASP A 638 41.21 -20.40 18.43
C ASP A 638 41.82 -21.67 19.02
N ILE A 639 43.12 -21.63 19.30
CA ILE A 639 43.93 -22.81 19.65
C ILE A 639 43.95 -23.09 21.17
N PRO A 640 44.05 -22.08 22.06
CA PRO A 640 43.99 -22.33 23.49
C PRO A 640 42.61 -22.82 23.96
N VAL A 641 42.56 -23.44 25.14
CA VAL A 641 41.32 -23.93 25.75
C VAL A 641 40.43 -22.76 26.21
N GLY A 642 39.11 -22.90 26.03
CA GLY A 642 38.10 -21.88 26.33
C GLY A 642 37.82 -20.96 25.15
N ALA A 643 36.70 -20.23 25.16
CA ALA A 643 36.36 -19.28 24.09
C ALA A 643 37.08 -17.93 24.26
N ASP A 644 37.30 -17.23 23.15
CA ASP A 644 37.76 -15.84 23.12
C ASP A 644 36.94 -14.98 22.16
N ASP A 645 36.95 -13.66 22.38
CA ASP A 645 36.28 -12.68 21.53
C ASP A 645 37.15 -12.35 20.31
N TYR A 646 36.58 -12.41 19.12
CA TYR A 646 37.23 -12.04 17.87
C TYR A 646 36.51 -10.85 17.24
N GLU A 647 37.27 -9.88 16.75
CA GLU A 647 36.76 -8.74 16.00
C GLU A 647 37.66 -8.46 14.79
N PHE A 648 37.08 -8.33 13.61
CA PHE A 648 37.81 -8.01 12.38
C PHE A 648 36.91 -7.36 11.32
N ILE A 649 37.53 -6.69 10.36
CA ILE A 649 36.88 -6.03 9.24
C ILE A 649 37.37 -6.68 7.95
N LEU A 650 36.42 -7.10 7.13
CA LEU A 650 36.66 -7.47 5.75
C LEU A 650 36.34 -6.26 4.86
N THR A 651 37.32 -5.78 4.12
CA THR A 651 37.14 -4.74 3.10
C THR A 651 36.97 -5.39 1.73
N ILE A 652 35.94 -5.03 1.00
CA ILE A 652 35.66 -5.52 -0.37
C ILE A 652 35.54 -4.33 -1.31
N GLY A 653 35.84 -4.53 -2.60
CA GLY A 653 35.78 -3.46 -3.59
C GLY A 653 36.92 -2.42 -3.52
N ALA A 654 38.06 -2.74 -2.88
CA ALA A 654 39.21 -1.83 -2.84
C ALA A 654 40.18 -2.13 -4.00
N SER A 655 40.09 -1.39 -5.10
CA SER A 655 41.19 -1.30 -6.07
C SER A 655 42.12 -0.15 -5.70
N GLY A 656 43.26 -0.46 -5.07
CA GLY A 656 44.44 0.41 -5.10
C GLY A 656 44.93 0.98 -3.76
N LYS A 657 45.69 0.16 -3.03
CA LYS A 657 46.96 0.44 -2.30
C LYS A 657 47.02 -0.39 -1.02
N SER A 658 47.57 -1.59 -1.14
CA SER A 658 48.42 -2.10 -0.07
C SER A 658 49.61 -1.13 0.02
N GLN A 659 49.64 -0.25 1.02
CA GLN A 659 50.90 0.33 1.45
C GLN A 659 51.73 -0.78 2.15
N PRO A 660 53.06 -0.75 1.99
CA PRO A 660 53.95 -1.86 2.38
C PRO A 660 53.93 -2.17 3.88
#